data_AF-A0A7J4HMB5-F1
#
_entry.id   AF-A0A7J4HMB5-F1
#
_cell.length_a   1.000
_cell.length_b   1.000
_cell.length_c   1.000
_cell.angle_alpha   90.00
_cell.angle_beta   90.00
_cell.angle_gamma   90.00
#
_symmetry.space_group_name_H-M   'P 1'
#
loop_
_entity.id
_entity.type
_entity.pdbx_description
1 polymer ?
#
loop_
_entity_poly.entity_id
_entity_poly.type
_entity_poly.pdbx_seq_one_letter_code
_entity_poly.pdbx_strand_id
1 'polypeptide(L)'
;MKKRGVFFSLDALIAIIIIFLVLLVAYPLSVGTKQKSDLHNDILTTLSSLKVGEAAASNVFIDGLINDGIIVNTEKSLLLQLAEFNAVDSTNTAPFIISILSDLDTNRNIGIWLDDVNVYEKGDVPYADATNVQIARQTISGIAGVENEGELIAGYSARAFLNNAFRNKYFYFGGYVGDGVISANIDYNGVITSANIELAINKEFELFINGFSAGIFQGSVDDFTPATYELDESQLALFNSGTNTLEFKKTSGLQGLYIAGGFIKIIYNSEAEELITRHYFPGVEGLINIYDGFYVPNTIQSMNIRLRMDSNFDTFLNIGGTTVFEGTTNGEEVITLSNSDLSSLLNYNDISQKTIPLRLGLKDISYLTNLPVRAETFSVTDLSGSMSGPAIDSAKAANDIFIDTVLEIPVNTVGLVGYATTAPDNDFHTLSDDPTSLHNKVADWGVGGWTCICCGVNKVIQSFLEEAISASASDFGPQIAYYHFNGNNRNDYSGYENHAVGWDGTSFVSATDETELESALYFNEGDFLDVPDLILTNEGTISLWIRPDEYDERTIFDASTNTWNFYMEINGNKDLRFFLENINGNSFYTSYDVGDFNDNSWHHVAGVWKYDSHGPILQLYVDGILKQTNSANAGTDIPDFTNLRFGREAPNSNIDDFEFEGIMDEIRIFNTALSSSEIAGLAVLINSCSNNLIEVSEACDGQTDLECFADDLPGTLDCASDCSAFTVCDAYPLFEGECGNGVINSYTEGGREECDNGGWCSETFETTGETCSLNSVCSFIDDGFGNNLNACNYNGDGCSFLCLKEESFKSMVVMSDGEANSECTEQNTGNAKTDAIQAACEAWENYGIKVYTVAFGSADTATLTAMAECGDGAFYSAALDDLLALYQEIAQDIIQAAYVEQTVETIGNIYTKLFPDSYIEFVYDQVSRPFGMLLTVEEQFDDDTTGGFFLPAESEIFETKLTSYSGSRWTDEVKTDPSGILLYRLEDYGIEFIDLGDPYHINIPNDNIIPLSSFENRFILTTALNPDESDVGSAFNKIIYSFIKNVVGFSDILALAEGCNWNIEFNNGNSIIVQIPADYDGQNVCTYNTEIVDGETFPNINFNPLDAIQQAVGELLASLDFDGDGIVDVQFTEQDLQIDFSDITGIPFIISTEVQVRIWD
;
A
#
# COMPACT_ATOMS: atom_id res chain seq x y z
N MET A 1 -76.76 -19.37 -28.49
CA MET A 1 -76.67 -17.99 -29.02
C MET A 1 -76.12 -18.06 -30.44
N LYS A 2 -76.63 -17.27 -31.40
CA LYS A 2 -76.07 -17.14 -32.76
C LYS A 2 -76.00 -15.65 -33.11
N LYS A 3 -74.81 -15.11 -33.45
CA LYS A 3 -74.61 -13.91 -34.29
C LYS A 3 -73.14 -13.47 -34.49
N ARG A 4 -72.22 -13.71 -33.54
CA ARG A 4 -70.84 -13.16 -33.62
C ARG A 4 -69.92 -13.89 -34.60
N GLY A 5 -69.88 -15.23 -34.62
CA GLY A 5 -68.99 -15.98 -35.52
C GLY A 5 -69.26 -15.79 -37.03
N VAL A 6 -70.46 -15.33 -37.41
CA VAL A 6 -70.80 -15.09 -38.83
C VAL A 6 -70.15 -13.81 -39.38
N PHE A 7 -69.82 -12.84 -38.53
CA PHE A 7 -69.19 -11.58 -38.98
C PHE A 7 -67.74 -11.80 -39.43
N PHE A 8 -66.90 -12.38 -38.57
CA PHE A 8 -65.50 -12.67 -38.93
C PHE A 8 -65.35 -13.54 -40.18
N SER A 9 -66.24 -14.54 -40.39
CA SER A 9 -66.25 -15.32 -41.63
C SER A 9 -66.72 -14.53 -42.86
N LEU A 10 -67.56 -13.50 -42.68
CA LEU A 10 -68.02 -12.64 -43.77
C LEU A 10 -66.96 -11.61 -44.16
N ASP A 11 -66.28 -10.99 -43.19
CA ASP A 11 -65.23 -10.01 -43.43
C ASP A 11 -64.00 -10.68 -44.08
N ALA A 12 -63.64 -11.90 -43.65
CA ALA A 12 -62.64 -12.73 -44.33
C ALA A 12 -63.06 -13.09 -45.78
N LEU A 13 -64.33 -13.43 -46.00
CA LEU A 13 -64.85 -13.69 -47.36
C LEU A 13 -64.81 -12.43 -48.24
N ILE A 14 -65.14 -11.26 -47.68
CA ILE A 14 -65.08 -9.97 -48.39
C ILE A 14 -63.62 -9.61 -48.72
N ALA A 15 -62.68 -9.81 -47.79
CA ALA A 15 -61.26 -9.62 -48.06
C ALA A 15 -60.74 -10.54 -49.18
N ILE A 16 -61.10 -11.84 -49.14
CA ILE A 16 -60.76 -12.80 -50.21
C ILE A 16 -61.39 -12.40 -51.56
N ILE A 17 -62.64 -11.93 -51.56
CA ILE A 17 -63.30 -11.42 -52.78
C ILE A 17 -62.58 -10.18 -53.31
N ILE A 18 -62.19 -9.23 -52.45
CA ILE A 18 -61.44 -8.03 -52.86
C ILE A 18 -60.08 -8.42 -53.43
N ILE A 19 -59.35 -9.34 -52.81
CA ILE A 19 -58.07 -9.87 -53.33
C ILE A 19 -58.28 -10.53 -54.69
N PHE A 20 -59.33 -11.35 -54.87
CA PHE A 20 -59.68 -11.95 -56.17
C PHE A 20 -60.07 -10.92 -57.23
N LEU A 21 -60.76 -9.84 -56.84
CA LEU A 21 -61.20 -8.78 -57.75
C LEU A 21 -60.02 -7.87 -58.14
N VAL A 22 -59.09 -7.59 -57.21
CA VAL A 22 -57.80 -6.97 -57.50
C VAL A 22 -56.98 -7.85 -58.44
N LEU A 23 -56.86 -9.16 -58.19
CA LEU A 23 -56.19 -10.07 -59.13
C LEU A 23 -56.86 -10.09 -60.52
N LEU A 24 -58.19 -10.02 -60.61
CA LEU A 24 -58.92 -9.98 -61.88
C LEU A 24 -58.82 -8.65 -62.64
N VAL A 25 -58.58 -7.53 -61.94
CA VAL A 25 -58.47 -6.18 -62.55
C VAL A 25 -57.01 -5.80 -62.79
N ALA A 26 -56.08 -6.29 -61.96
CA ALA A 26 -54.64 -6.10 -62.11
C ALA A 26 -54.00 -7.10 -63.08
N TYR A 27 -54.71 -8.17 -63.49
CA TYR A 27 -54.28 -9.01 -64.61
C TYR A 27 -54.31 -8.18 -65.90
N PRO A 28 -53.15 -7.82 -66.49
CA PRO A 28 -53.15 -7.19 -67.80
C PRO A 28 -53.66 -8.20 -68.82
N LEU A 29 -54.02 -7.74 -70.01
CA LEU A 29 -54.21 -8.67 -71.12
C LEU A 29 -52.88 -9.41 -71.36
N SER A 30 -52.78 -10.66 -70.87
CA SER A 30 -51.92 -11.67 -71.44
C SER A 30 -52.44 -11.99 -72.84
N VAL A 31 -52.16 -11.05 -73.75
CA VAL A 31 -51.87 -11.39 -75.12
C VAL A 31 -50.79 -12.45 -75.01
N GLY A 32 -51.11 -13.66 -75.45
CA GLY A 32 -50.10 -14.68 -75.70
C GLY A 32 -49.21 -14.19 -76.84
N THR A 33 -48.28 -13.30 -76.52
CA THR A 33 -47.00 -13.28 -77.20
C THR A 33 -46.51 -14.71 -77.09
N LYS A 34 -46.44 -15.40 -78.23
CA LYS A 34 -45.39 -16.39 -78.38
C LYS A 34 -44.13 -15.64 -77.98
N GLN A 35 -43.41 -16.11 -76.96
CA GLN A 35 -42.04 -15.67 -76.81
C GLN A 35 -41.38 -15.91 -78.16
N LYS A 36 -40.98 -14.81 -78.79
CA LYS A 36 -39.95 -14.85 -79.81
C LYS A 36 -38.75 -15.33 -79.02
N SER A 37 -38.25 -16.53 -79.32
CA SER A 37 -37.12 -17.07 -78.56
C SER A 37 -35.93 -16.20 -78.94
N ASP A 38 -35.62 -15.27 -78.04
CA ASP A 38 -34.69 -14.19 -78.28
C ASP A 38 -33.37 -14.67 -77.71
N LEU A 39 -32.54 -15.17 -78.63
CA LEU A 39 -31.39 -16.08 -78.49
C LEU A 39 -30.48 -15.85 -77.26
N HIS A 40 -30.33 -14.62 -76.79
CA HIS A 40 -29.60 -14.29 -75.56
C HIS A 40 -30.21 -14.96 -74.31
N ASN A 41 -31.54 -14.95 -74.20
CA ASN A 41 -32.27 -15.59 -73.09
C ASN A 41 -32.24 -17.12 -73.20
N ASP A 42 -32.34 -17.67 -74.42
CA ASP A 42 -32.29 -19.11 -74.65
C ASP A 42 -30.92 -19.69 -74.24
N ILE A 43 -29.82 -19.02 -74.63
CA ILE A 43 -28.45 -19.37 -74.24
C ILE A 43 -28.29 -19.27 -72.72
N LEU A 44 -28.67 -18.14 -72.12
CA LEU A 44 -28.51 -17.93 -70.67
C LEU A 44 -29.28 -18.97 -69.85
N THR A 45 -30.54 -19.26 -70.24
CA THR A 45 -31.37 -20.29 -69.60
C THR A 45 -30.79 -21.70 -69.79
N THR A 46 -30.18 -21.98 -70.96
CA THR A 46 -29.54 -23.29 -71.21
C THR A 46 -28.30 -23.44 -70.33
N LEU A 47 -27.43 -22.44 -70.29
CA LEU A 47 -26.24 -22.45 -69.42
C LEU A 47 -26.62 -22.55 -67.93
N SER A 48 -27.68 -21.87 -67.50
CA SER A 48 -28.11 -21.87 -66.09
C SER A 48 -28.75 -23.18 -65.62
N SER A 49 -29.10 -24.09 -66.53
CA SER A 49 -29.86 -25.32 -66.23
C SER A 49 -29.21 -26.64 -66.69
N LEU A 50 -28.41 -26.62 -67.75
CA LEU A 50 -27.64 -27.79 -68.20
C LEU A 50 -26.47 -28.05 -67.26
N LYS A 51 -26.32 -29.29 -66.78
CA LYS A 51 -25.25 -29.66 -65.84
C LYS A 51 -23.92 -29.92 -66.52
N VAL A 52 -22.82 -29.72 -65.79
CA VAL A 52 -21.46 -29.95 -66.30
C VAL A 52 -21.25 -31.42 -66.68
N GLY A 53 -21.71 -32.37 -65.87
CA GLY A 53 -21.66 -33.80 -66.16
C GLY A 53 -22.55 -34.24 -67.33
N GLU A 54 -23.69 -33.58 -67.53
CA GLU A 54 -24.56 -33.80 -68.70
C GLU A 54 -23.90 -33.31 -69.99
N ALA A 55 -23.20 -32.18 -69.94
CA ALA A 55 -22.43 -31.63 -71.07
C ALA A 55 -21.19 -32.48 -71.40
N ALA A 56 -20.45 -32.94 -70.38
CA ALA A 56 -19.24 -33.75 -70.50
C ALA A 56 -19.43 -34.99 -71.39
N ALA A 57 -20.59 -35.66 -71.26
CA ALA A 57 -20.99 -36.80 -72.08
C ALA A 57 -21.05 -36.53 -73.61
N SER A 58 -20.93 -35.27 -74.02
CA SER A 58 -20.87 -34.82 -75.42
C SER A 58 -19.70 -33.89 -75.75
N ASN A 59 -18.93 -33.41 -74.76
CA ASN A 59 -17.87 -32.42 -74.92
C ASN A 59 -16.56 -32.92 -74.29
N VAL A 60 -15.60 -33.28 -75.15
CA VAL A 60 -14.29 -33.84 -74.78
C VAL A 60 -13.43 -32.86 -73.97
N PHE A 61 -13.63 -31.55 -74.09
CA PHE A 61 -12.89 -30.58 -73.27
C PHE A 61 -13.37 -30.61 -71.81
N ILE A 62 -14.68 -30.65 -71.59
CA ILE A 62 -15.29 -30.72 -70.25
C ILE A 62 -14.99 -32.07 -69.61
N ASP A 63 -15.10 -33.17 -70.36
CA ASP A 63 -14.68 -34.50 -69.90
C ASP A 63 -13.18 -34.51 -69.50
N GLY A 64 -12.32 -33.84 -70.27
CA GLY A 64 -10.91 -33.63 -69.91
C GLY A 64 -10.74 -32.93 -68.55
N LEU A 65 -11.38 -31.77 -68.36
CA LEU A 65 -11.29 -31.02 -67.09
C LEU A 65 -11.78 -31.83 -65.87
N ILE A 66 -12.77 -32.72 -66.04
CA ILE A 66 -13.24 -33.62 -64.97
C ILE A 66 -12.20 -34.72 -64.69
N ASN A 67 -11.65 -35.35 -65.72
CA ASN A 67 -10.65 -36.42 -65.55
C ASN A 67 -9.30 -35.90 -65.02
N ASP A 68 -8.94 -34.65 -65.32
CA ASP A 68 -7.75 -33.96 -64.80
C ASP A 68 -7.97 -33.39 -63.38
N GLY A 69 -9.18 -33.51 -62.80
CA GLY A 69 -9.52 -33.06 -61.44
C GLY A 69 -9.78 -31.56 -61.30
N ILE A 70 -9.85 -30.81 -62.41
CA ILE A 70 -10.10 -29.36 -62.44
C ILE A 70 -11.59 -29.05 -62.22
N ILE A 71 -12.48 -30.00 -62.53
CA ILE A 71 -13.92 -29.93 -62.23
C ILE A 71 -14.30 -31.15 -61.39
N VAL A 72 -14.51 -30.95 -60.09
CA VAL A 72 -14.91 -32.02 -59.16
C VAL A 72 -16.44 -32.17 -59.10
N ASN A 73 -17.18 -31.08 -58.89
CA ASN A 73 -18.65 -31.12 -58.79
C ASN A 73 -19.31 -31.04 -60.18
N THR A 74 -19.68 -32.21 -60.72
CA THR A 74 -20.33 -32.35 -62.03
C THR A 74 -21.84 -32.01 -62.05
N GLU A 75 -22.46 -31.80 -60.88
CA GLU A 75 -23.89 -31.46 -60.75
C GLU A 75 -24.16 -29.96 -60.86
N LYS A 76 -23.13 -29.11 -60.80
CA LYS A 76 -23.17 -27.67 -61.11
C LYS A 76 -23.77 -27.42 -62.50
N SER A 77 -24.41 -26.27 -62.69
CA SER A 77 -24.78 -25.81 -64.03
C SER A 77 -23.59 -25.20 -64.77
N LEU A 78 -23.61 -25.21 -66.10
CA LEU A 78 -22.54 -24.61 -66.92
C LEU A 78 -22.33 -23.12 -66.62
N LEU A 79 -23.39 -22.38 -66.28
CA LEU A 79 -23.28 -20.96 -65.90
C LEU A 79 -22.58 -20.78 -64.55
N LEU A 80 -22.87 -21.65 -63.57
CA LEU A 80 -22.24 -21.61 -62.25
C LEU A 80 -20.75 -21.99 -62.33
N GLN A 81 -20.43 -23.04 -63.09
CA GLN A 81 -19.03 -23.44 -63.34
C GLN A 81 -18.22 -22.39 -64.11
N LEU A 82 -18.87 -21.66 -65.02
CA LEU A 82 -18.25 -20.54 -65.74
C LEU A 82 -17.98 -19.34 -64.82
N ALA A 83 -18.91 -19.02 -63.92
CA ALA A 83 -18.74 -17.92 -62.95
C ALA A 83 -17.67 -18.25 -61.90
N GLU A 84 -17.59 -19.51 -61.44
CA GLU A 84 -16.54 -20.00 -60.55
C GLU A 84 -15.14 -19.86 -61.19
N PHE A 85 -14.95 -20.31 -62.45
CA PHE A 85 -13.69 -20.07 -63.13
C PHE A 85 -13.38 -18.57 -63.26
N ASN A 86 -14.36 -17.71 -63.51
CA ASN A 86 -14.12 -16.28 -63.65
C ASN A 86 -13.70 -15.61 -62.33
N ALA A 87 -14.30 -16.03 -61.21
CA ALA A 87 -14.03 -15.49 -59.88
C ALA A 87 -12.73 -16.02 -59.24
N VAL A 88 -12.28 -17.22 -59.63
CA VAL A 88 -11.22 -17.96 -58.90
C VAL A 88 -9.96 -18.21 -59.74
N ASP A 89 -10.07 -18.74 -60.96
CA ASP A 89 -8.96 -18.84 -61.93
C ASP A 89 -9.45 -18.68 -63.37
N SER A 90 -9.31 -17.45 -63.87
CA SER A 90 -9.77 -17.06 -65.20
C SER A 90 -9.18 -17.90 -66.35
N THR A 91 -8.08 -18.64 -66.14
CA THR A 91 -7.37 -19.46 -67.13
C THR A 91 -8.30 -20.39 -67.91
N ASN A 92 -9.27 -21.02 -67.24
CA ASN A 92 -10.21 -21.96 -67.88
C ASN A 92 -11.49 -21.30 -68.42
N THR A 93 -11.78 -20.06 -68.06
CA THR A 93 -13.05 -19.37 -68.33
C THR A 93 -13.38 -19.30 -69.83
N ALA A 94 -12.48 -18.70 -70.63
CA ALA A 94 -12.70 -18.56 -72.07
C ALA A 94 -12.64 -19.92 -72.81
N PRO A 95 -11.66 -20.83 -72.57
CA PRO A 95 -11.67 -22.18 -73.14
C PRO A 95 -12.96 -22.97 -72.88
N PHE A 96 -13.49 -22.91 -71.65
CA PHE A 96 -14.71 -23.60 -71.24
C PHE A 96 -15.92 -23.13 -72.04
N ILE A 97 -16.20 -21.81 -72.08
CA ILE A 97 -17.36 -21.29 -72.81
C ILE A 97 -17.21 -21.42 -74.34
N ILE A 98 -15.99 -21.31 -74.88
CA ILE A 98 -15.71 -21.59 -76.29
C ILE A 98 -16.05 -23.05 -76.63
N SER A 99 -15.71 -24.02 -75.78
CA SER A 99 -16.02 -25.43 -76.02
C SER A 99 -17.53 -25.74 -76.04
N ILE A 100 -18.34 -24.93 -75.33
CA ILE A 100 -19.80 -25.10 -75.24
C ILE A 100 -20.51 -24.46 -76.44
N LEU A 101 -19.98 -23.34 -76.95
CA LEU A 101 -20.65 -22.50 -77.96
C LEU A 101 -19.97 -22.48 -79.34
N SER A 102 -18.86 -23.20 -79.56
CA SER A 102 -18.20 -23.30 -80.87
C SER A 102 -19.18 -23.72 -81.97
N ASP A 103 -20.04 -24.68 -81.66
CA ASP A 103 -20.88 -25.41 -82.62
C ASP A 103 -22.27 -24.77 -82.82
N LEU A 104 -22.57 -23.69 -82.07
CA LEU A 104 -23.84 -22.96 -82.20
C LEU A 104 -23.91 -22.19 -83.53
N ASP A 105 -24.68 -22.70 -84.49
CA ASP A 105 -24.95 -22.02 -85.77
C ASP A 105 -26.01 -20.92 -85.58
N THR A 106 -25.72 -19.70 -86.06
CA THR A 106 -26.48 -18.48 -85.76
C THR A 106 -26.37 -17.47 -86.91
N ASN A 107 -27.46 -16.72 -87.16
CA ASN A 107 -27.49 -15.59 -88.09
C ASN A 107 -27.49 -14.23 -87.40
N ARG A 108 -27.08 -14.18 -86.13
CA ARG A 108 -26.88 -12.98 -85.31
C ARG A 108 -25.48 -13.03 -84.69
N ASN A 109 -24.85 -11.87 -84.53
CA ASN A 109 -23.63 -11.76 -83.75
C ASN A 109 -23.96 -12.00 -82.26
N ILE A 110 -23.12 -12.75 -81.55
CA ILE A 110 -23.30 -13.13 -80.13
C ILE A 110 -21.99 -12.90 -79.38
N GLY A 111 -22.07 -12.48 -78.13
CA GLY A 111 -20.96 -12.60 -77.20
C GLY A 111 -21.42 -12.80 -75.75
N ILE A 112 -20.50 -13.22 -74.90
CA ILE A 112 -20.72 -13.38 -73.46
C ILE A 112 -19.69 -12.55 -72.70
N TRP A 113 -20.20 -11.80 -71.73
CA TRP A 113 -19.43 -11.00 -70.80
C TRP A 113 -19.61 -11.51 -69.38
N LEU A 114 -18.54 -11.48 -68.61
CA LEU A 114 -18.50 -11.70 -67.17
C LEU A 114 -17.88 -10.45 -66.57
N ASP A 115 -18.62 -9.73 -65.73
CA ASP A 115 -18.15 -8.49 -65.06
C ASP A 115 -17.52 -7.48 -66.05
N ASP A 116 -18.23 -7.26 -67.17
CA ASP A 116 -17.83 -6.45 -68.33
C ASP A 116 -16.54 -6.89 -69.09
N VAL A 117 -15.94 -8.03 -68.75
CA VAL A 117 -14.89 -8.70 -69.54
C VAL A 117 -15.52 -9.61 -70.60
N ASN A 118 -15.15 -9.44 -71.88
CA ASN A 118 -15.59 -10.31 -72.98
C ASN A 118 -14.85 -11.66 -72.94
N VAL A 119 -15.58 -12.76 -72.76
CA VAL A 119 -15.02 -14.12 -72.69
C VAL A 119 -15.36 -14.99 -73.91
N TYR A 120 -16.26 -14.52 -74.78
CA TYR A 120 -16.66 -15.20 -76.02
C TYR A 120 -17.30 -14.22 -77.00
N GLU A 121 -16.89 -14.24 -78.27
CA GLU A 121 -17.52 -13.46 -79.35
C GLU A 121 -17.56 -14.27 -80.66
N LYS A 122 -18.72 -14.27 -81.35
CA LYS A 122 -18.93 -14.96 -82.63
C LYS A 122 -19.92 -14.18 -83.50
N GLY A 123 -19.46 -13.70 -84.66
CA GLY A 123 -20.26 -12.92 -85.60
C GLY A 123 -19.46 -12.46 -86.83
N ASP A 124 -20.16 -11.82 -87.77
CA ASP A 124 -19.55 -11.15 -88.94
C ASP A 124 -19.23 -9.66 -88.66
N VAL A 125 -19.85 -9.07 -87.63
CA VAL A 125 -19.69 -7.66 -87.21
C VAL A 125 -19.11 -7.63 -85.79
N PRO A 126 -17.93 -7.02 -85.55
CA PRO A 126 -17.36 -6.88 -84.21
C PRO A 126 -18.27 -6.06 -83.29
N TYR A 127 -18.28 -6.36 -81.99
CA TYR A 127 -19.10 -5.65 -81.00
C TYR A 127 -18.89 -4.12 -81.00
N ALA A 128 -17.69 -3.65 -81.34
CA ALA A 128 -17.35 -2.23 -81.43
C ALA A 128 -18.11 -1.45 -82.52
N ASP A 129 -18.60 -2.14 -83.56
CA ASP A 129 -19.36 -1.55 -84.68
C ASP A 129 -20.88 -1.79 -84.55
N ALA A 130 -21.34 -2.38 -83.43
CA ALA A 130 -22.73 -2.80 -83.21
C ALA A 130 -23.73 -1.63 -83.27
N THR A 131 -24.78 -1.77 -84.09
CA THR A 131 -25.78 -0.70 -84.28
C THR A 131 -26.99 -0.82 -83.33
N ASN A 132 -27.23 -2.02 -82.81
CA ASN A 132 -28.36 -2.38 -81.97
C ASN A 132 -27.98 -3.58 -81.10
N VAL A 133 -27.98 -3.44 -79.77
CA VAL A 133 -27.56 -4.49 -78.83
C VAL A 133 -28.75 -4.93 -77.96
N GLN A 134 -28.92 -6.24 -77.79
CA GLN A 134 -29.90 -6.87 -76.91
C GLN A 134 -29.17 -7.74 -75.89
N ILE A 135 -29.57 -7.68 -74.62
CA ILE A 135 -28.82 -8.27 -73.50
C ILE A 135 -29.77 -9.11 -72.63
N ALA A 136 -29.43 -10.38 -72.42
CA ALA A 136 -29.87 -11.15 -71.26
C ALA A 136 -28.78 -11.06 -70.19
N ARG A 137 -29.18 -11.00 -68.92
CA ARG A 137 -28.22 -10.98 -67.80
C ARG A 137 -28.73 -11.75 -66.60
N GLN A 138 -27.80 -12.36 -65.86
CA GLN A 138 -28.04 -13.04 -64.60
C GLN A 138 -26.81 -12.84 -63.71
N THR A 139 -27.03 -12.22 -62.55
CA THR A 139 -26.04 -12.20 -61.47
C THR A 139 -26.03 -13.56 -60.78
N ILE A 140 -24.84 -14.09 -60.52
CA ILE A 140 -24.62 -15.23 -59.62
C ILE A 140 -23.88 -14.67 -58.41
N SER A 141 -24.43 -14.88 -57.21
CA SER A 141 -23.88 -14.46 -55.92
C SER A 141 -23.62 -15.68 -55.05
N GLY A 142 -22.70 -15.60 -54.09
CA GLY A 142 -22.34 -16.74 -53.24
C GLY A 142 -21.32 -17.68 -53.89
N ILE A 143 -20.40 -17.16 -54.70
CA ILE A 143 -19.33 -17.96 -55.33
C ILE A 143 -18.19 -18.12 -54.33
N ALA A 144 -17.89 -19.36 -53.94
CA ALA A 144 -16.79 -19.67 -53.03
C ALA A 144 -15.41 -19.64 -53.73
N GLY A 145 -14.35 -19.40 -52.97
CA GLY A 145 -12.98 -19.72 -53.38
C GLY A 145 -12.72 -21.23 -53.38
N VAL A 146 -11.53 -21.63 -53.85
CA VAL A 146 -11.14 -23.04 -54.13
C VAL A 146 -11.45 -24.02 -52.98
N GLU A 147 -11.37 -23.57 -51.73
CA GLU A 147 -11.23 -24.43 -50.56
C GLU A 147 -12.56 -25.03 -50.04
N ASN A 148 -13.73 -24.55 -50.53
CA ASN A 148 -15.05 -25.08 -50.13
C ASN A 148 -15.85 -25.60 -51.33
N GLU A 149 -15.63 -26.88 -51.66
CA GLU A 149 -16.25 -27.54 -52.82
C GLU A 149 -17.75 -27.83 -52.67
N GLY A 150 -18.62 -26.88 -53.05
CA GLY A 150 -19.79 -27.27 -53.87
C GLY A 150 -21.18 -26.69 -53.59
N GLU A 151 -21.40 -25.91 -52.54
CA GLU A 151 -22.70 -25.25 -52.29
C GLU A 151 -22.58 -23.71 -52.19
N LEU A 152 -23.71 -23.01 -52.31
CA LEU A 152 -23.80 -21.56 -52.10
C LEU A 152 -23.62 -21.28 -50.60
N ILE A 153 -22.45 -20.78 -50.21
CA ILE A 153 -22.14 -20.50 -48.81
C ILE A 153 -23.09 -19.41 -48.30
N ALA A 154 -23.89 -19.78 -47.29
CA ALA A 154 -24.56 -18.85 -46.41
C ALA A 154 -23.52 -18.21 -45.51
N GLY A 155 -23.31 -16.90 -45.64
CA GLY A 155 -22.57 -16.12 -44.67
C GLY A 155 -23.31 -16.09 -43.33
N TYR A 156 -22.51 -16.08 -42.27
CA TYR A 156 -22.91 -15.93 -40.88
C TYR A 156 -22.55 -14.54 -40.39
N SER A 157 -23.34 -13.99 -39.47
CA SER A 157 -22.95 -12.88 -38.62
C SER A 157 -23.42 -13.20 -37.21
N ALA A 158 -22.66 -12.77 -36.20
CA ALA A 158 -23.00 -12.95 -34.80
C ALA A 158 -22.89 -11.62 -34.05
N ARG A 159 -23.75 -11.45 -33.04
CA ARG A 159 -23.63 -10.39 -32.03
C ARG A 159 -23.30 -11.04 -30.69
N ALA A 160 -22.25 -10.56 -30.03
CA ALA A 160 -21.96 -10.88 -28.64
C ALA A 160 -22.30 -9.68 -27.73
N PHE A 161 -22.84 -9.93 -26.54
CA PHE A 161 -23.11 -8.91 -25.53
C PHE A 161 -23.20 -9.56 -24.14
N LEU A 162 -22.93 -8.79 -23.08
CA LEU A 162 -23.22 -9.24 -21.71
C LEU A 162 -24.70 -8.96 -21.35
N ASN A 163 -25.35 -9.97 -20.79
CA ASN A 163 -26.69 -9.88 -20.23
C ASN A 163 -26.60 -9.28 -18.82
N ASN A 164 -27.25 -8.14 -18.64
CA ASN A 164 -27.08 -7.26 -17.47
C ASN A 164 -27.81 -7.80 -16.21
N ALA A 165 -27.47 -9.00 -15.75
CA ALA A 165 -28.09 -9.70 -14.62
C ALA A 165 -27.28 -9.61 -13.32
N PHE A 166 -25.94 -9.52 -13.41
CA PHE A 166 -25.07 -9.48 -12.22
C PHE A 166 -24.94 -8.07 -11.63
N ARG A 167 -24.67 -8.00 -10.33
CA ARG A 167 -24.67 -6.78 -9.51
C ARG A 167 -23.53 -6.80 -8.52
N ASN A 168 -22.69 -5.76 -8.54
CA ASN A 168 -21.75 -5.46 -7.46
C ASN A 168 -22.51 -4.73 -6.35
N LYS A 169 -22.22 -5.05 -5.08
CA LYS A 169 -22.72 -4.30 -3.93
C LYS A 169 -21.69 -4.26 -2.82
N TYR A 170 -21.48 -3.07 -2.27
CA TYR A 170 -20.48 -2.78 -1.26
C TYR A 170 -21.17 -2.46 0.07
N PHE A 171 -20.58 -2.93 1.17
CA PHE A 171 -20.76 -2.37 2.50
C PHE A 171 -19.40 -1.78 2.91
N TYR A 172 -19.35 -0.49 3.22
CA TYR A 172 -18.12 0.20 3.64
C TYR A 172 -18.05 0.28 5.15
N PHE A 173 -16.83 0.20 5.69
CA PHE A 173 -16.52 0.62 7.05
C PHE A 173 -15.96 2.04 7.00
N GLY A 174 -16.27 2.87 7.99
CA GLY A 174 -15.69 4.20 8.14
C GLY A 174 -14.21 4.14 8.53
N GLY A 175 -13.54 5.29 8.58
CA GLY A 175 -12.10 5.38 8.90
C GLY A 175 -11.73 4.68 10.21
N TYR A 176 -12.64 4.62 11.19
CA TYR A 176 -12.49 3.74 12.35
C TYR A 176 -13.83 3.21 12.87
N VAL A 177 -13.89 1.90 13.15
CA VAL A 177 -15.12 1.20 13.58
C VAL A 177 -14.87 0.29 14.79
N GLY A 178 -15.31 0.78 15.95
CA GLY A 178 -15.58 0.03 17.19
C GLY A 178 -14.36 -0.38 18.02
N ASP A 179 -14.60 -0.98 19.17
CA ASP A 179 -13.66 -1.90 19.83
C ASP A 179 -14.47 -3.04 20.48
N GLY A 180 -14.46 -4.24 19.87
CA GLY A 180 -15.22 -5.38 20.40
C GLY A 180 -15.61 -6.46 19.38
N VAL A 181 -16.92 -6.61 19.13
CA VAL A 181 -17.50 -7.45 18.08
C VAL A 181 -18.19 -6.54 17.07
N ILE A 182 -17.68 -6.52 15.84
CA ILE A 182 -18.19 -5.68 14.75
C ILE A 182 -19.12 -6.51 13.88
N SER A 183 -20.11 -5.88 13.25
CA SER A 183 -21.08 -6.54 12.38
C SER A 183 -21.57 -5.65 11.25
N ALA A 184 -21.81 -6.26 10.09
CA ALA A 184 -22.31 -5.59 8.88
C ALA A 184 -23.56 -6.31 8.38
N ASN A 185 -24.49 -5.55 7.78
CA ASN A 185 -25.70 -6.10 7.15
C ASN A 185 -25.67 -5.85 5.64
N ILE A 186 -25.79 -6.93 4.86
CA ILE A 186 -25.78 -6.88 3.39
C ILE A 186 -27.08 -7.47 2.86
N ASP A 187 -27.94 -6.60 2.33
CA ASP A 187 -29.19 -6.94 1.65
C ASP A 187 -28.92 -7.25 0.16
N TYR A 188 -29.23 -8.45 -0.32
CA TYR A 188 -29.25 -8.75 -1.77
C TYR A 188 -30.38 -9.72 -2.14
N ASN A 189 -30.91 -9.63 -3.36
CA ASN A 189 -31.95 -10.54 -3.85
C ASN A 189 -31.46 -11.29 -5.08
N GLY A 190 -31.12 -12.57 -4.94
CA GLY A 190 -30.50 -13.33 -6.03
C GLY A 190 -29.72 -14.56 -5.61
N VAL A 191 -28.82 -15.00 -6.48
CA VAL A 191 -27.77 -15.99 -6.18
C VAL A 191 -26.44 -15.24 -6.09
N ILE A 192 -25.72 -15.38 -4.98
CA ILE A 192 -24.37 -14.84 -4.81
C ILE A 192 -23.37 -15.69 -5.59
N THR A 193 -22.34 -15.08 -6.18
CA THR A 193 -21.31 -15.78 -6.97
C THR A 193 -19.89 -15.48 -6.50
N SER A 194 -19.63 -14.34 -5.86
CA SER A 194 -18.41 -14.08 -5.10
C SER A 194 -18.67 -13.11 -3.95
N ALA A 195 -17.79 -13.12 -2.97
CA ALA A 195 -17.79 -12.22 -1.83
C ALA A 195 -16.34 -11.98 -1.40
N ASN A 196 -15.87 -10.75 -1.60
CA ASN A 196 -14.52 -10.31 -1.25
C ASN A 196 -14.61 -9.30 -0.12
N ILE A 197 -13.69 -9.42 0.83
CA ILE A 197 -13.59 -8.59 2.02
C ILE A 197 -12.21 -7.95 2.00
N GLU A 198 -12.11 -6.65 2.17
CA GLU A 198 -10.85 -5.92 2.25
C GLU A 198 -10.93 -4.97 3.44
N LEU A 199 -10.03 -5.12 4.42
CA LEU A 199 -10.11 -4.40 5.69
C LEU A 199 -8.72 -4.05 6.19
N ALA A 200 -8.54 -2.83 6.70
CA ALA A 200 -7.51 -2.60 7.72
C ALA A 200 -8.08 -3.08 9.07
N ILE A 201 -7.54 -4.16 9.62
CA ILE A 201 -8.14 -4.81 10.80
C ILE A 201 -7.09 -5.33 11.79
N ASN A 202 -7.15 -4.84 13.02
CA ASN A 202 -6.00 -4.81 13.93
C ASN A 202 -5.53 -6.17 14.48
N LYS A 203 -6.32 -7.25 14.39
CA LYS A 203 -6.05 -8.57 15.02
C LYS A 203 -6.70 -9.73 14.24
N GLU A 204 -6.26 -10.96 14.52
CA GLU A 204 -6.90 -12.20 14.05
C GLU A 204 -8.38 -12.30 14.50
N PHE A 205 -9.27 -12.67 13.57
CA PHE A 205 -10.71 -12.74 13.81
C PHE A 205 -11.35 -14.03 13.26
N GLU A 206 -12.38 -14.51 13.93
CA GLU A 206 -13.33 -15.49 13.41
C GLU A 206 -14.51 -14.75 12.75
N LEU A 207 -14.73 -14.99 11.47
CA LEU A 207 -15.86 -14.45 10.72
C LEU A 207 -17.09 -15.35 10.88
N PHE A 208 -18.24 -14.77 11.21
CA PHE A 208 -19.53 -15.45 11.20
C PHE A 208 -20.45 -14.86 10.14
N ILE A 209 -21.10 -15.71 9.35
CA ILE A 209 -22.10 -15.34 8.35
C ILE A 209 -23.43 -15.98 8.78
N ASN A 210 -24.45 -15.14 9.01
CA ASN A 210 -25.77 -15.55 9.49
C ASN A 210 -25.73 -16.42 10.78
N GLY A 211 -24.72 -16.20 11.63
CA GLY A 211 -24.49 -16.92 12.88
C GLY A 211 -23.74 -18.26 12.74
N PHE A 212 -23.25 -18.61 11.55
CA PHE A 212 -22.37 -19.75 11.31
C PHE A 212 -20.93 -19.29 11.08
N SER A 213 -19.94 -19.94 11.69
CA SER A 213 -18.53 -19.64 11.44
C SER A 213 -18.15 -19.96 9.98
N ALA A 214 -17.52 -18.98 9.32
CA ALA A 214 -16.96 -19.10 7.98
C ALA A 214 -15.47 -19.46 8.01
N GLY A 215 -14.75 -19.08 9.07
CA GLY A 215 -13.31 -19.34 9.23
C GLY A 215 -12.64 -18.37 10.19
N ILE A 216 -11.36 -18.62 10.45
CA ILE A 216 -10.45 -17.70 11.15
C ILE A 216 -9.51 -17.09 10.12
N PHE A 217 -9.35 -15.77 10.18
CA PHE A 217 -8.60 -14.94 9.25
C PHE A 217 -7.58 -14.11 10.02
N GLN A 218 -6.38 -13.92 9.46
CA GLN A 218 -5.35 -13.06 10.06
C GLN A 218 -5.75 -11.59 9.95
N GLY A 219 -5.26 -10.76 10.88
CA GLY A 219 -5.40 -9.31 10.78
C GLY A 219 -4.50 -8.71 9.68
N SER A 220 -4.61 -7.40 9.51
CA SER A 220 -3.66 -6.57 8.76
C SER A 220 -2.27 -6.55 9.40
N VAL A 221 -1.29 -6.02 8.66
CA VAL A 221 0.04 -5.68 9.17
C VAL A 221 -0.03 -4.48 10.12
N ASP A 222 -0.79 -3.47 9.72
CA ASP A 222 -1.00 -2.19 10.40
C ASP A 222 -2.37 -1.60 9.97
N ASP A 223 -2.71 -0.41 10.43
CA ASP A 223 -4.03 0.22 10.19
C ASP A 223 -4.11 1.00 8.85
N PHE A 224 -3.00 1.18 8.14
CA PHE A 224 -2.93 1.82 6.81
C PHE A 224 -2.86 0.79 5.66
N THR A 225 -2.49 -0.46 5.98
CA THR A 225 -2.31 -1.60 5.08
C THR A 225 -3.49 -2.59 5.19
N PRO A 226 -4.48 -2.55 4.30
CA PRO A 226 -5.58 -3.51 4.29
C PRO A 226 -5.12 -4.93 3.91
N ALA A 227 -5.81 -5.93 4.47
CA ALA A 227 -5.73 -7.32 4.04
C ALA A 227 -7.00 -7.72 3.27
N THR A 228 -6.81 -8.47 2.18
CA THR A 228 -7.91 -8.94 1.31
C THR A 228 -8.20 -10.43 1.52
N TYR A 229 -9.48 -10.79 1.54
CA TYR A 229 -9.98 -12.15 1.77
C TYR A 229 -11.11 -12.48 0.78
N GLU A 230 -10.90 -13.47 -0.08
CA GLU A 230 -11.94 -14.03 -0.97
C GLU A 230 -12.60 -15.25 -0.30
N LEU A 231 -13.94 -15.35 -0.39
CA LEU A 231 -14.70 -16.42 0.25
C LEU A 231 -15.01 -17.59 -0.69
N ASP A 232 -14.72 -18.82 -0.23
CA ASP A 232 -14.86 -20.06 -1.01
C ASP A 232 -16.32 -20.53 -1.18
N GLU A 233 -16.56 -21.53 -2.06
CA GLU A 233 -17.91 -22.10 -2.31
C GLU A 233 -18.66 -22.52 -1.03
N SER A 234 -17.94 -22.97 0.01
CA SER A 234 -18.50 -23.43 1.28
C SER A 234 -18.88 -22.28 2.21
N GLN A 235 -18.13 -21.18 2.15
CA GLN A 235 -18.39 -19.93 2.86
C GLN A 235 -19.51 -19.13 2.17
N LEU A 236 -19.51 -19.07 0.84
CA LEU A 236 -20.60 -18.48 0.02
C LEU A 236 -21.94 -19.18 0.28
N ALA A 237 -21.94 -20.49 0.56
CA ALA A 237 -23.13 -21.25 0.92
C ALA A 237 -23.75 -20.87 2.30
N LEU A 238 -23.12 -19.99 3.08
CA LEU A 238 -23.69 -19.43 4.32
C LEU A 238 -24.57 -18.19 4.06
N PHE A 239 -24.45 -17.55 2.89
CA PHE A 239 -25.31 -16.44 2.49
C PHE A 239 -26.70 -16.91 2.03
N ASN A 240 -27.68 -16.01 2.12
CA ASN A 240 -29.07 -16.24 1.75
C ASN A 240 -29.58 -15.04 0.93
N SER A 241 -30.47 -15.28 -0.04
CA SER A 241 -31.21 -14.17 -0.67
C SER A 241 -32.09 -13.46 0.37
N GLY A 242 -31.78 -12.19 0.63
CA GLY A 242 -32.35 -11.35 1.68
C GLY A 242 -31.26 -10.55 2.40
N THR A 243 -31.53 -10.18 3.65
CA THR A 243 -30.55 -9.59 4.57
C THR A 243 -29.61 -10.68 5.08
N ASN A 244 -28.30 -10.41 5.05
CA ASN A 244 -27.26 -11.24 5.64
C ASN A 244 -26.51 -10.44 6.69
N THR A 245 -26.31 -11.02 7.87
CA THR A 245 -25.46 -10.41 8.91
C THR A 245 -24.11 -11.10 8.93
N LEU A 246 -23.05 -10.32 8.75
CA LEU A 246 -21.67 -10.73 8.98
C LEU A 246 -21.26 -10.23 10.38
N GLU A 247 -20.56 -11.03 11.16
CA GLU A 247 -20.01 -10.65 12.48
C GLU A 247 -18.53 -11.01 12.56
N PHE A 248 -17.69 -10.05 12.94
CA PHE A 248 -16.24 -10.16 13.10
C PHE A 248 -15.92 -10.24 14.60
N LYS A 249 -15.26 -11.31 15.05
CA LYS A 249 -15.04 -11.61 16.47
C LYS A 249 -13.59 -12.00 16.72
N LYS A 250 -12.89 -11.32 17.64
CA LYS A 250 -11.52 -11.70 18.01
C LYS A 250 -11.42 -13.15 18.49
N THR A 251 -10.35 -13.85 18.10
CA THR A 251 -10.09 -15.24 18.53
C THR A 251 -9.47 -15.31 19.92
N SER A 252 -8.68 -14.31 20.31
CA SER A 252 -7.92 -14.22 21.56
C SER A 252 -7.57 -12.77 21.91
N GLY A 253 -6.86 -12.54 23.03
CA GLY A 253 -6.40 -11.20 23.45
C GLY A 253 -7.34 -10.45 24.41
N LEU A 254 -6.79 -9.46 25.13
CA LEU A 254 -7.53 -8.62 26.09
C LEU A 254 -8.17 -7.39 25.41
N GLN A 255 -7.36 -6.61 24.67
CA GLN A 255 -7.84 -5.60 23.69
C GLN A 255 -8.88 -6.21 22.74
N GLY A 256 -9.86 -5.43 22.29
CA GLY A 256 -10.87 -5.89 21.34
C GLY A 256 -10.40 -5.79 19.88
N LEU A 257 -11.38 -5.83 18.99
CA LEU A 257 -11.21 -5.81 17.53
C LEU A 257 -11.78 -4.50 17.00
N TYR A 258 -10.99 -3.80 16.19
CA TYR A 258 -11.40 -2.59 15.46
C TYR A 258 -11.04 -2.71 13.97
N ILE A 259 -11.75 -1.95 13.13
CA ILE A 259 -11.52 -1.87 11.68
C ILE A 259 -11.21 -0.41 11.34
N ALA A 260 -10.05 -0.16 10.71
CA ALA A 260 -9.55 1.15 10.31
C ALA A 260 -9.85 1.47 8.82
N GLY A 261 -11.12 1.30 8.41
CA GLY A 261 -11.53 1.36 7.02
C GLY A 261 -11.53 0.03 6.26
N GLY A 262 -12.19 0.03 5.10
CA GLY A 262 -12.31 -1.11 4.19
C GLY A 262 -13.75 -1.37 3.72
N PHE A 263 -13.97 -2.47 3.01
CA PHE A 263 -15.28 -2.85 2.47
C PHE A 263 -15.51 -4.36 2.35
N ILE A 264 -16.78 -4.73 2.23
CA ILE A 264 -17.24 -6.05 1.78
C ILE A 264 -17.93 -5.86 0.43
N LYS A 265 -17.36 -6.44 -0.63
CA LYS A 265 -17.86 -6.45 -2.02
C LYS A 265 -18.48 -7.80 -2.31
N ILE A 266 -19.79 -7.84 -2.57
CA ILE A 266 -20.46 -9.05 -3.09
C ILE A 266 -20.85 -8.89 -4.55
N ILE A 267 -20.78 -9.98 -5.32
CA ILE A 267 -21.30 -10.07 -6.68
C ILE A 267 -22.45 -11.09 -6.70
N TYR A 268 -23.61 -10.69 -7.23
CA TYR A 268 -24.81 -11.54 -7.25
C TYR A 268 -25.69 -11.33 -8.49
N ASN A 269 -26.39 -12.38 -8.93
CA ASN A 269 -27.29 -12.38 -10.09
C ASN A 269 -28.74 -12.06 -9.70
N SER A 270 -29.36 -11.04 -10.32
CA SER A 270 -30.71 -10.53 -9.99
C SER A 270 -31.47 -9.92 -11.18
N GLU A 271 -32.77 -10.23 -11.28
CA GLU A 271 -33.63 -9.70 -12.36
C GLU A 271 -33.99 -8.20 -12.18
N ALA A 272 -34.02 -7.66 -10.95
CA ALA A 272 -34.20 -6.23 -10.64
C ALA A 272 -33.96 -5.91 -9.15
N GLU A 273 -33.39 -4.74 -8.85
CA GLU A 273 -33.31 -4.17 -7.49
C GLU A 273 -34.07 -2.84 -7.41
N GLU A 274 -34.79 -2.60 -6.31
CA GLU A 274 -35.38 -1.28 -6.01
C GLU A 274 -34.36 -0.40 -5.27
N LEU A 275 -34.08 0.79 -5.80
CA LEU A 275 -33.19 1.77 -5.16
C LEU A 275 -33.83 2.38 -3.90
N ILE A 276 -33.63 1.72 -2.75
CA ILE A 276 -33.90 2.27 -1.42
C ILE A 276 -32.57 2.77 -0.86
N THR A 277 -32.35 4.09 -0.88
CA THR A 277 -31.07 4.66 -0.43
C THR A 277 -31.01 4.76 1.09
N ARG A 278 -30.11 3.97 1.68
CA ARG A 278 -29.77 4.00 3.11
C ARG A 278 -28.26 3.93 3.29
N HIS A 279 -27.77 4.68 4.27
CA HIS A 279 -26.48 4.43 4.90
C HIS A 279 -26.73 3.54 6.12
N TYR A 280 -26.27 2.29 6.11
CA TYR A 280 -26.38 1.39 7.27
C TYR A 280 -25.15 1.59 8.17
N PHE A 281 -25.35 1.73 9.47
CA PHE A 281 -24.22 1.75 10.41
C PHE A 281 -23.68 0.33 10.62
N PRO A 282 -22.35 0.13 10.72
CA PRO A 282 -21.81 -1.11 11.26
C PRO A 282 -22.27 -1.25 12.72
N GLY A 283 -22.77 -2.42 13.10
CA GLY A 283 -23.16 -2.71 14.48
C GLY A 283 -21.96 -3.12 15.31
N VAL A 284 -21.84 -2.60 16.52
CA VAL A 284 -20.71 -2.85 17.43
C VAL A 284 -21.24 -3.31 18.78
N GLU A 285 -20.83 -4.49 19.26
CA GLU A 285 -21.05 -4.97 20.64
C GLU A 285 -19.71 -4.94 21.38
N GLY A 286 -19.57 -4.01 22.31
CA GLY A 286 -18.28 -3.48 22.77
C GLY A 286 -18.33 -1.96 22.82
N LEU A 287 -17.19 -1.28 22.76
CA LEU A 287 -17.15 0.18 22.72
C LEU A 287 -17.74 0.70 21.40
N ILE A 288 -18.81 1.51 21.49
CA ILE A 288 -19.35 2.21 20.33
C ILE A 288 -18.44 3.42 20.04
N ASN A 289 -17.49 3.25 19.12
CA ASN A 289 -16.60 4.30 18.63
C ASN A 289 -16.58 4.24 17.09
N ILE A 290 -17.40 5.04 16.40
CA ILE A 290 -17.47 5.06 14.94
C ILE A 290 -17.07 6.44 14.43
N TYR A 291 -16.10 6.45 13.53
CA TYR A 291 -15.70 7.55 12.66
C TYR A 291 -15.97 7.10 11.23
N ASP A 292 -16.85 7.81 10.52
CA ASP A 292 -17.41 7.39 9.24
C ASP A 292 -17.79 8.62 8.40
N GLY A 293 -18.31 8.42 7.19
CA GLY A 293 -18.90 9.46 6.39
C GLY A 293 -19.95 8.94 5.41
N PHE A 294 -20.83 9.83 4.97
CA PHE A 294 -21.85 9.49 3.96
C PHE A 294 -21.99 10.57 2.90
N TYR A 295 -22.35 10.15 1.68
CA TYR A 295 -22.63 11.02 0.55
C TYR A 295 -24.13 11.00 0.20
N VAL A 296 -24.67 12.15 -0.27
CA VAL A 296 -26.02 12.22 -0.85
C VAL A 296 -25.97 12.78 -2.27
N PRO A 297 -26.27 11.97 -3.33
CA PRO A 297 -26.06 12.37 -4.72
C PRO A 297 -26.85 13.58 -5.25
N ASN A 298 -27.92 14.02 -4.56
CA ASN A 298 -28.75 15.14 -4.98
C ASN A 298 -29.45 15.80 -3.77
N THR A 299 -30.20 16.87 -4.01
CA THR A 299 -30.91 17.64 -2.99
C THR A 299 -31.81 16.75 -2.12
N ILE A 300 -31.56 16.73 -0.81
CA ILE A 300 -32.37 15.99 0.17
C ILE A 300 -33.76 16.62 0.26
N GLN A 301 -34.79 15.84 -0.09
CA GLN A 301 -36.20 16.15 0.12
C GLN A 301 -36.65 15.78 1.54
N SER A 302 -36.14 14.67 2.07
CA SER A 302 -36.28 14.31 3.48
C SER A 302 -35.25 13.31 3.98
N MET A 303 -34.83 13.43 5.24
CA MET A 303 -33.97 12.47 5.94
C MET A 303 -34.68 11.93 7.19
N ASN A 304 -34.45 10.66 7.55
CA ASN A 304 -34.82 10.08 8.84
C ASN A 304 -33.68 9.18 9.33
N ILE A 305 -33.50 9.07 10.65
CA ILE A 305 -32.48 8.18 11.24
C ILE A 305 -33.18 7.17 12.15
N ARG A 306 -32.76 5.91 12.07
CA ARG A 306 -33.16 4.81 12.96
C ARG A 306 -31.91 4.25 13.62
N LEU A 307 -31.78 4.41 14.93
CA LEU A 307 -30.74 3.75 15.73
C LEU A 307 -31.40 2.67 16.59
N ARG A 308 -30.85 1.46 16.60
CA ARG A 308 -31.24 0.40 17.53
C ARG A 308 -30.01 0.07 18.37
N MET A 309 -30.12 0.28 19.68
CA MET A 309 -29.01 0.14 20.60
C MET A 309 -29.44 -0.35 21.99
N ASP A 310 -28.52 -0.96 22.70
CA ASP A 310 -28.58 -1.27 24.13
C ASP A 310 -27.31 -0.69 24.77
N SER A 311 -27.42 0.46 25.41
CA SER A 311 -26.29 1.26 25.91
C SER A 311 -26.60 1.85 27.29
N ASN A 312 -25.75 1.54 28.27
CA ASN A 312 -25.82 2.09 29.63
C ASN A 312 -25.03 3.40 29.82
N PHE A 313 -24.39 3.91 28.76
CA PHE A 313 -23.67 5.18 28.70
C PHE A 313 -24.43 6.15 27.79
N ASP A 314 -24.25 7.46 27.95
CA ASP A 314 -24.90 8.41 27.04
C ASP A 314 -24.19 8.34 25.67
N THR A 315 -24.95 7.99 24.63
CA THR A 315 -24.44 7.81 23.26
C THR A 315 -24.79 9.05 22.43
N PHE A 316 -23.87 9.55 21.61
CA PHE A 316 -24.05 10.74 20.77
C PHE A 316 -23.85 10.45 19.29
N LEU A 317 -24.51 11.23 18.42
CA LEU A 317 -24.35 11.20 16.96
C LEU A 317 -24.14 12.63 16.44
N ASN A 318 -22.99 12.93 15.85
CA ASN A 318 -22.74 14.16 15.10
C ASN A 318 -22.79 13.89 13.58
N ILE A 319 -23.34 14.85 12.83
CA ILE A 319 -23.36 14.89 11.37
C ILE A 319 -22.82 16.25 10.94
N GLY A 320 -21.68 16.30 10.24
CA GLY A 320 -21.03 17.55 9.83
C GLY A 320 -20.83 18.52 11.00
N GLY A 321 -20.17 18.04 12.07
CA GLY A 321 -19.96 18.79 13.32
C GLY A 321 -21.22 19.05 14.17
N THR A 322 -22.42 18.70 13.70
CA THR A 322 -23.68 19.00 14.40
C THR A 322 -24.24 17.77 15.11
N THR A 323 -24.30 17.80 16.46
CA THR A 323 -24.97 16.77 17.26
C THR A 323 -26.47 16.70 16.95
N VAL A 324 -26.93 15.55 16.45
CA VAL A 324 -28.34 15.28 16.11
C VAL A 324 -29.02 14.30 17.07
N PHE A 325 -28.25 13.49 17.81
CA PHE A 325 -28.73 12.64 18.90
C PHE A 325 -27.76 12.69 20.08
N GLU A 326 -28.30 12.63 21.29
CA GLU A 326 -27.57 12.45 22.54
C GLU A 326 -28.48 11.76 23.57
N GLY A 327 -28.02 10.67 24.17
CA GLY A 327 -28.66 10.08 25.35
C GLY A 327 -28.43 8.58 25.57
N THR A 328 -28.87 8.13 26.75
CA THR A 328 -28.82 6.76 27.28
C THR A 328 -30.03 5.92 26.87
N THR A 329 -29.92 4.60 27.01
CA THR A 329 -31.06 3.65 26.91
C THR A 329 -31.19 2.79 28.17
N ASN A 330 -32.27 2.04 28.31
CA ASN A 330 -32.54 1.17 29.46
C ASN A 330 -32.84 -0.27 29.01
N GLY A 331 -31.85 -0.90 28.36
CA GLY A 331 -31.98 -2.11 27.56
C GLY A 331 -32.12 -1.80 26.07
N GLU A 332 -32.26 -2.83 25.23
CA GLU A 332 -32.48 -2.67 23.79
C GLU A 332 -33.68 -1.75 23.46
N GLU A 333 -33.40 -0.59 22.87
CA GLU A 333 -34.37 0.40 22.41
C GLU A 333 -34.18 0.74 20.92
N VAL A 334 -35.23 1.26 20.29
CA VAL A 334 -35.21 1.75 18.90
C VAL A 334 -35.55 3.23 18.90
N ILE A 335 -34.52 4.05 18.70
CA ILE A 335 -34.58 5.51 18.58
C ILE A 335 -34.86 5.85 17.12
N THR A 336 -35.76 6.81 16.88
CA THR A 336 -36.05 7.32 15.53
C THR A 336 -36.08 8.84 15.52
N LEU A 337 -35.18 9.46 14.75
CA LEU A 337 -35.24 10.89 14.44
C LEU A 337 -36.01 11.07 13.15
N SER A 338 -37.08 11.87 13.19
CA SER A 338 -37.88 12.20 12.01
C SER A 338 -37.27 13.37 11.24
N ASN A 339 -37.66 13.50 9.98
CA ASN A 339 -37.32 14.68 9.18
C ASN A 339 -37.61 16.01 9.88
N SER A 340 -38.70 16.12 10.65
CA SER A 340 -39.05 17.35 11.37
C SER A 340 -38.10 17.68 12.52
N ASP A 341 -37.40 16.69 13.06
CA ASP A 341 -36.39 16.88 14.09
C ASP A 341 -35.06 17.26 13.42
N LEU A 342 -34.63 16.47 12.44
CA LEU A 342 -33.38 16.65 11.70
C LEU A 342 -33.32 17.97 10.93
N SER A 343 -34.39 18.34 10.22
CA SER A 343 -34.45 19.61 9.46
C SER A 343 -34.63 20.85 10.36
N SER A 344 -34.54 20.70 11.69
CA SER A 344 -34.44 21.81 12.64
C SER A 344 -33.02 22.02 13.19
N LEU A 345 -32.13 21.06 12.95
CA LEU A 345 -30.72 21.07 13.36
C LEU A 345 -29.79 21.21 12.14
N LEU A 346 -30.05 20.44 11.07
CA LEU A 346 -29.24 20.39 9.85
C LEU A 346 -29.83 21.25 8.73
N ASN A 347 -28.98 21.97 7.99
CA ASN A 347 -29.34 22.61 6.72
C ASN A 347 -29.08 21.66 5.55
N TYR A 348 -30.13 21.09 4.98
CA TYR A 348 -30.04 20.12 3.88
C TYR A 348 -29.35 20.63 2.62
N ASN A 349 -29.23 21.95 2.41
CA ASN A 349 -28.48 22.51 1.27
C ASN A 349 -26.96 22.40 1.46
N ASP A 350 -26.48 22.42 2.71
CA ASP A 350 -25.05 22.43 3.02
C ASP A 350 -24.48 21.00 3.04
N ILE A 351 -25.37 20.00 3.18
CA ILE A 351 -25.08 18.56 3.25
C ILE A 351 -25.55 17.73 2.03
N SER A 352 -26.12 18.36 1.00
CA SER A 352 -26.45 17.68 -0.26
C SER A 352 -25.27 17.78 -1.23
N GLN A 353 -25.02 16.73 -2.02
CA GLN A 353 -23.96 16.68 -3.05
C GLN A 353 -22.54 16.90 -2.52
N LYS A 354 -22.30 16.49 -1.27
CA LYS A 354 -21.00 16.45 -0.59
C LYS A 354 -20.87 15.17 0.24
N THR A 355 -19.64 14.73 0.49
CA THR A 355 -19.33 13.78 1.56
C THR A 355 -19.38 14.48 2.90
N ILE A 356 -20.06 13.90 3.89
CA ILE A 356 -20.31 14.49 5.20
C ILE A 356 -19.72 13.60 6.30
N PRO A 357 -18.84 14.12 7.17
CA PRO A 357 -18.31 13.36 8.29
C PRO A 357 -19.39 13.02 9.33
N LEU A 358 -19.34 11.79 9.82
CA LEU A 358 -20.35 11.11 10.64
C LEU A 358 -19.69 10.47 11.86
N ARG A 359 -20.02 10.96 13.06
CA ARG A 359 -19.40 10.52 14.33
C ARG A 359 -20.44 9.91 15.25
N LEU A 360 -20.28 8.65 15.65
CA LEU A 360 -21.12 8.02 16.68
C LEU A 360 -20.25 7.50 17.82
N GLY A 361 -20.42 8.06 19.02
CA GLY A 361 -19.58 7.78 20.19
C GLY A 361 -20.35 7.72 21.51
N LEU A 362 -19.61 7.60 22.61
CA LEU A 362 -20.09 7.60 24.00
C LEU A 362 -19.56 8.84 24.72
N LYS A 363 -20.36 9.46 25.59
CA LYS A 363 -19.94 10.58 26.44
C LYS A 363 -19.39 10.11 27.79
N ASP A 364 -18.63 10.99 28.43
CA ASP A 364 -18.00 10.80 29.75
C ASP A 364 -17.12 9.53 29.85
N ILE A 365 -16.52 9.13 28.72
CA ILE A 365 -15.46 8.12 28.61
C ILE A 365 -14.18 8.82 28.14
N SER A 366 -13.06 8.51 28.78
CA SER A 366 -11.74 8.92 28.30
C SER A 366 -11.43 8.20 26.98
N TYR A 367 -11.43 8.94 25.88
CA TYR A 367 -10.89 8.47 24.60
C TYR A 367 -9.36 8.42 24.72
N LEU A 368 -8.82 7.28 25.14
CA LEU A 368 -7.38 7.07 25.27
C LEU A 368 -6.80 6.68 23.92
N THR A 369 -6.20 7.65 23.26
CA THR A 369 -5.52 7.48 21.98
C THR A 369 -4.29 6.58 22.16
N ASN A 370 -4.35 5.37 21.62
CA ASN A 370 -3.16 4.63 21.20
C ASN A 370 -2.76 5.21 19.84
N LEU A 371 -1.51 5.59 19.59
CA LEU A 371 -0.34 5.49 20.45
C LEU A 371 -0.29 6.61 21.51
N PRO A 372 0.24 6.33 22.71
CA PRO A 372 0.66 7.40 23.62
C PRO A 372 1.97 8.00 23.11
N VAL A 373 1.91 9.20 22.53
CA VAL A 373 3.12 10.01 22.33
C VAL A 373 3.61 10.39 23.73
N ARG A 374 4.71 9.78 24.17
CA ARG A 374 5.16 9.82 25.58
C ARG A 374 5.33 11.28 26.03
N ALA A 375 4.51 11.78 26.96
CA ALA A 375 4.70 13.14 27.45
C ALA A 375 5.92 13.21 28.37
N GLU A 376 7.00 13.79 27.86
CA GLU A 376 8.28 13.99 28.55
C GLU A 376 8.36 15.47 28.93
N THR A 377 8.03 15.79 30.19
CA THR A 377 7.80 17.19 30.57
C THR A 377 8.60 17.64 31.79
N PHE A 378 9.23 18.81 31.68
CA PHE A 378 10.01 19.40 32.77
C PHE A 378 9.30 20.58 33.42
N SER A 379 9.13 20.56 34.74
CA SER A 379 8.76 21.77 35.48
C SER A 379 10.01 22.58 35.84
N VAL A 380 10.10 23.80 35.32
CA VAL A 380 11.27 24.68 35.43
C VAL A 380 10.90 25.86 36.33
N THR A 381 11.21 25.71 37.62
CA THR A 381 10.70 26.58 38.69
C THR A 381 11.78 27.52 39.25
N ASP A 382 11.45 28.81 39.33
CA ASP A 382 12.27 29.84 39.97
C ASP A 382 12.42 29.60 41.47
N LEU A 383 13.66 29.56 41.93
CA LEU A 383 14.10 29.46 43.32
C LEU A 383 14.94 30.68 43.73
N SER A 384 14.88 31.79 42.99
CA SER A 384 15.66 33.00 43.28
C SER A 384 15.19 33.72 44.55
N GLY A 385 15.91 34.78 44.95
CA GLY A 385 15.68 35.47 46.22
C GLY A 385 14.32 36.17 46.36
N SER A 386 13.57 36.39 45.27
CA SER A 386 12.23 36.97 45.27
C SER A 386 11.17 35.99 45.78
N MET A 387 11.28 34.71 45.43
CA MET A 387 10.36 33.60 45.81
C MET A 387 10.27 33.30 47.33
N SER A 388 10.90 34.10 48.18
CA SER A 388 10.96 33.89 49.63
C SER A 388 9.62 34.14 50.35
N GLY A 389 9.24 33.21 51.23
CA GLY A 389 7.96 33.26 51.96
C GLY A 389 6.85 32.47 51.24
N PRO A 390 5.60 32.96 51.20
CA PRO A 390 4.48 32.20 50.64
C PRO A 390 4.60 31.83 49.15
N ALA A 391 5.50 32.47 48.40
CA ALA A 391 5.70 32.21 46.99
C ALA A 391 6.27 30.79 46.76
N ILE A 392 7.38 30.42 47.41
CA ILE A 392 7.92 29.05 47.35
C ILE A 392 6.96 28.00 47.93
N ASP A 393 6.20 28.32 48.99
CA ASP A 393 5.18 27.41 49.54
C ASP A 393 4.09 27.09 48.48
N SER A 394 3.72 28.08 47.67
CA SER A 394 2.73 27.94 46.59
C SER A 394 3.33 27.24 45.36
N ALA A 395 4.58 27.55 45.01
CA ALA A 395 5.28 26.95 43.88
C ALA A 395 5.54 25.44 44.10
N LYS A 396 5.87 25.02 45.32
CA LYS A 396 5.99 23.59 45.67
C LYS A 396 4.64 22.87 45.49
N ALA A 397 3.56 23.41 46.07
CA ALA A 397 2.22 22.83 45.92
C ALA A 397 1.74 22.76 44.45
N ALA A 398 2.12 23.75 43.63
CA ALA A 398 1.84 23.75 42.20
C ALA A 398 2.63 22.66 41.45
N ASN A 399 3.90 22.45 41.79
CA ASN A 399 4.69 21.34 41.26
C ASN A 399 4.13 19.97 41.70
N ASP A 400 3.73 19.83 42.96
CA ASP A 400 3.13 18.59 43.47
C ASP A 400 1.88 18.18 42.66
N ILE A 401 0.94 19.11 42.40
CA ILE A 401 -0.26 18.79 41.59
C ILE A 401 0.06 18.54 40.11
N PHE A 402 1.13 19.12 39.56
CA PHE A 402 1.57 18.86 38.19
C PHE A 402 2.22 17.47 38.05
N ILE A 403 3.04 17.07 39.03
CA ILE A 403 3.56 15.70 39.14
C ILE A 403 2.39 14.71 39.23
N ASP A 404 1.46 14.93 40.16
CA ASP A 404 0.26 14.08 40.32
C ASP A 404 -0.53 13.99 39.00
N THR A 405 -0.82 15.13 38.35
CA THR A 405 -1.71 15.17 37.16
C THR A 405 -1.06 14.55 35.92
N VAL A 406 0.23 14.80 35.67
CA VAL A 406 0.92 14.22 34.50
C VAL A 406 1.14 12.72 34.66
N LEU A 407 1.42 12.25 35.88
CA LEU A 407 1.64 10.84 36.19
C LEU A 407 0.34 10.06 36.54
N GLU A 408 -0.85 10.67 36.42
CA GLU A 408 -2.11 9.90 36.33
C GLU A 408 -2.12 8.98 35.10
N ILE A 409 -1.30 9.28 34.08
CA ILE A 409 -1.13 8.51 32.85
C ILE A 409 0.19 7.69 32.92
N PRO A 410 0.17 6.35 33.02
CA PRO A 410 1.33 5.53 33.43
C PRO A 410 2.56 5.46 32.50
N VAL A 411 2.55 6.17 31.37
CA VAL A 411 3.65 6.19 30.39
C VAL A 411 4.38 7.54 30.35
N ASN A 412 3.77 8.60 30.89
CA ASN A 412 4.37 9.92 30.94
C ASN A 412 5.53 9.95 31.96
N THR A 413 6.46 10.88 31.78
CA THR A 413 7.56 11.12 32.72
C THR A 413 7.69 12.60 33.05
N VAL A 414 7.99 12.89 34.32
CA VAL A 414 8.15 14.27 34.81
C VAL A 414 9.58 14.48 35.26
N GLY A 415 10.18 15.58 34.81
CA GLY A 415 11.49 16.08 35.24
C GLY A 415 11.35 17.40 35.98
N LEU A 416 12.37 17.77 36.76
CA LEU A 416 12.31 18.95 37.64
C LEU A 416 13.60 19.77 37.54
N VAL A 417 13.47 21.08 37.29
CA VAL A 417 14.59 22.03 37.32
C VAL A 417 14.28 23.18 38.27
N GLY A 418 14.85 23.16 39.46
CA GLY A 418 14.94 24.35 40.30
C GLY A 418 16.09 25.26 39.84
N TYR A 419 15.81 26.51 39.48
CA TYR A 419 16.83 27.46 39.02
C TYR A 419 16.87 28.75 39.84
N ALA A 420 18.06 29.30 40.05
CA ALA A 420 18.25 30.59 40.69
C ALA A 420 19.35 31.38 39.97
N THR A 421 20.54 31.53 40.58
CA THR A 421 21.73 32.11 39.90
C THR A 421 22.35 31.14 38.89
N THR A 422 22.03 29.86 39.04
CA THR A 422 22.39 28.69 38.22
C THR A 422 21.25 27.66 38.38
N ALA A 423 21.24 26.58 37.60
CA ALA A 423 20.42 25.39 37.85
C ALA A 423 21.32 24.24 38.36
N PRO A 424 21.48 24.03 39.68
CA PRO A 424 22.41 23.05 40.24
C PRO A 424 21.77 21.66 40.39
N ASP A 425 22.57 20.60 40.31
CA ASP A 425 22.07 19.21 40.31
C ASP A 425 21.34 18.81 41.61
N ASN A 426 21.61 19.52 42.72
CA ASN A 426 20.88 19.34 43.98
C ASN A 426 19.38 19.69 43.87
N ASP A 427 19.04 20.71 43.07
CA ASP A 427 17.68 21.19 42.85
C ASP A 427 17.07 20.63 41.53
N PHE A 428 17.76 19.67 40.89
CA PHE A 428 17.39 19.01 39.64
C PHE A 428 16.86 17.59 39.84
N HIS A 429 16.02 17.10 38.93
CA HIS A 429 15.66 15.68 38.75
C HIS A 429 15.52 15.40 37.25
N THR A 430 16.08 14.28 36.79
CA THR A 430 15.84 13.73 35.44
C THR A 430 14.38 13.32 35.28
N LEU A 431 13.95 12.99 34.05
CA LEU A 431 12.65 12.39 33.82
C LEU A 431 12.45 11.13 34.68
N SER A 432 11.26 10.98 35.28
CA SER A 432 10.91 9.83 36.12
C SER A 432 9.39 9.60 36.17
N ASP A 433 9.03 8.34 36.43
CA ASP A 433 7.69 7.82 36.69
C ASP A 433 7.39 7.60 38.19
N ASP A 434 8.38 7.75 39.09
CA ASP A 434 8.16 7.65 40.55
C ASP A 434 7.80 9.02 41.15
N PRO A 435 6.51 9.31 41.44
CA PRO A 435 6.13 10.55 42.11
C PRO A 435 6.79 10.68 43.50
N THR A 436 7.18 9.58 44.15
CA THR A 436 7.86 9.63 45.46
C THR A 436 9.21 10.35 45.35
N SER A 437 10.03 10.04 44.34
CA SER A 437 11.30 10.70 44.08
C SER A 437 11.11 12.21 43.80
N LEU A 438 10.13 12.53 42.95
CA LEU A 438 9.81 13.88 42.49
C LEU A 438 9.29 14.77 43.62
N HIS A 439 8.28 14.33 44.39
CA HIS A 439 7.79 15.08 45.56
C HIS A 439 8.87 15.31 46.62
N ASN A 440 9.80 14.36 46.82
CA ASN A 440 10.92 14.56 47.74
C ASN A 440 11.88 15.67 47.24
N LYS A 441 12.16 15.73 45.92
CA LYS A 441 12.93 16.83 45.32
C LYS A 441 12.23 18.18 45.51
N VAL A 442 10.93 18.26 45.18
CA VAL A 442 10.11 19.46 45.37
C VAL A 442 10.10 19.89 46.84
N ALA A 443 10.02 18.95 47.79
CA ALA A 443 10.05 19.23 49.22
C ALA A 443 11.39 19.84 49.69
N ASP A 444 12.53 19.41 49.15
CA ASP A 444 13.87 19.87 49.56
C ASP A 444 14.30 21.23 48.97
N TRP A 445 13.74 21.67 47.83
CA TRP A 445 14.10 22.95 47.17
C TRP A 445 14.21 24.16 48.11
N GLY A 446 15.29 24.94 47.97
CA GLY A 446 15.57 26.12 48.81
C GLY A 446 15.74 27.41 48.01
N VAL A 447 15.22 28.53 48.53
CA VAL A 447 15.29 29.83 47.84
C VAL A 447 16.57 30.62 48.12
N GLY A 448 17.16 31.21 47.09
CA GLY A 448 18.19 32.23 47.21
C GLY A 448 19.03 32.51 45.96
N GLY A 449 19.33 33.78 45.73
CA GLY A 449 20.22 34.23 44.65
C GLY A 449 19.54 35.20 43.68
N TRP A 450 20.22 35.40 42.55
CA TRP A 450 19.73 36.08 41.34
C TRP A 450 18.79 35.15 40.53
N THR A 451 18.25 35.64 39.40
CA THR A 451 17.25 34.95 38.57
C THR A 451 17.82 34.72 37.16
N CYS A 452 18.11 33.45 36.83
CA CYS A 452 18.69 33.01 35.57
C CYS A 452 17.73 32.04 34.85
N ILE A 453 16.76 32.58 34.10
CA ILE A 453 15.72 31.76 33.45
C ILE A 453 16.34 30.85 32.37
N CYS A 454 17.29 31.37 31.58
CA CYS A 454 18.05 30.58 30.61
C CYS A 454 18.86 29.45 31.27
N CYS A 455 19.35 29.60 32.52
CA CYS A 455 20.01 28.49 33.23
C CYS A 455 19.07 27.31 33.47
N GLY A 456 17.76 27.58 33.69
CA GLY A 456 16.75 26.53 33.84
C GLY A 456 16.48 25.82 32.52
N VAL A 457 16.24 26.60 31.45
CA VAL A 457 15.99 26.09 30.09
C VAL A 457 17.18 25.28 29.56
N ASN A 458 18.41 25.79 29.66
CA ASN A 458 19.61 25.11 29.18
C ASN A 458 19.84 23.76 29.90
N LYS A 459 19.40 23.62 31.17
CA LYS A 459 19.48 22.35 31.93
C LYS A 459 18.43 21.32 31.47
N VAL A 460 17.26 21.75 30.98
CA VAL A 460 16.29 20.85 30.32
C VAL A 460 16.86 20.32 29.01
N ILE A 461 17.37 21.21 28.16
CA ILE A 461 18.02 20.85 26.88
C ILE A 461 19.17 19.86 27.13
N GLN A 462 20.00 20.12 28.15
CA GLN A 462 21.08 19.21 28.54
C GLN A 462 20.55 17.83 28.97
N SER A 463 19.49 17.74 29.78
CA SER A 463 18.92 16.44 30.20
C SER A 463 18.46 15.61 29.02
N PHE A 464 17.72 16.21 28.08
CA PHE A 464 17.25 15.50 26.88
C PHE A 464 18.39 15.00 25.99
N LEU A 465 19.51 15.73 25.94
CA LEU A 465 20.71 15.30 25.21
C LEU A 465 21.45 14.16 25.94
N GLU A 466 21.62 14.26 27.26
CA GLU A 466 22.23 13.22 28.09
C GLU A 466 21.41 11.92 28.06
N GLU A 467 20.07 12.04 28.11
CA GLU A 467 19.16 10.90 28.01
C GLU A 467 19.18 10.26 26.60
N ALA A 468 19.17 11.07 25.52
CA ALA A 468 19.31 10.56 24.15
C ALA A 468 20.64 9.82 23.90
N ILE A 469 21.75 10.32 24.47
CA ILE A 469 23.05 9.62 24.43
C ILE A 469 22.97 8.32 25.23
N SER A 470 22.34 8.32 26.42
CA SER A 470 22.20 7.11 27.23
C SER A 470 21.35 6.02 26.56
N ALA A 471 20.30 6.40 25.82
CA ALA A 471 19.46 5.48 25.06
C ALA A 471 20.27 4.78 23.96
N SER A 472 21.14 5.50 23.25
CA SER A 472 22.02 4.94 22.22
C SER A 472 23.07 3.95 22.74
N ALA A 473 23.26 3.86 24.07
CA ALA A 473 24.13 2.89 24.71
C ALA A 473 23.39 1.62 25.19
N SER A 474 22.08 1.50 24.93
CA SER A 474 21.21 0.45 25.51
C SER A 474 20.83 -0.70 24.56
N ASP A 475 21.23 -0.66 23.29
CA ASP A 475 20.91 -1.65 22.23
C ASP A 475 21.59 -3.04 22.39
N PHE A 476 22.02 -3.41 23.60
CA PHE A 476 22.76 -4.64 23.90
C PHE A 476 22.15 -5.39 25.10
N GLY A 477 21.97 -6.70 24.96
CA GLY A 477 21.40 -7.57 26.01
C GLY A 477 22.14 -7.44 27.36
N PRO A 478 21.44 -7.63 28.50
CA PRO A 478 21.77 -7.06 29.82
C PRO A 478 23.26 -6.87 30.12
N GLN A 479 23.70 -5.62 29.93
CA GLN A 479 25.00 -5.10 30.34
C GLN A 479 25.06 -5.07 31.88
N ILE A 480 26.05 -5.75 32.48
CA ILE A 480 26.20 -5.91 33.94
C ILE A 480 27.40 -5.15 34.52
N ALA A 481 28.28 -4.65 33.65
CA ALA A 481 29.30 -3.67 33.99
C ALA A 481 29.65 -2.83 32.75
N TYR A 482 29.85 -1.53 32.93
CA TYR A 482 30.31 -0.63 31.87
C TYR A 482 31.21 0.47 32.44
N TYR A 483 32.46 0.55 31.94
CA TYR A 483 33.46 1.52 32.36
C TYR A 483 34.01 2.27 31.13
N HIS A 484 33.43 3.45 30.86
CA HIS A 484 33.86 4.37 29.80
C HIS A 484 34.97 5.34 30.23
N PHE A 485 35.36 5.32 31.51
CA PHE A 485 36.38 6.14 32.20
C PHE A 485 36.30 7.70 32.14
N ASN A 486 35.62 8.29 31.15
CA ASN A 486 35.37 9.71 30.93
C ASN A 486 35.01 10.49 32.22
N GLY A 487 35.52 11.71 32.33
CA GLY A 487 35.48 12.45 33.59
C GLY A 487 36.45 11.91 34.66
N ASN A 488 37.45 11.11 34.27
CA ASN A 488 38.51 10.58 35.12
C ASN A 488 38.00 9.77 36.33
N ASN A 489 37.10 8.82 36.09
CA ASN A 489 36.49 7.98 37.14
C ASN A 489 36.44 6.48 36.78
N ARG A 490 36.07 5.61 37.73
CA ARG A 490 36.02 4.14 37.55
C ARG A 490 34.64 3.56 37.91
N ASN A 491 33.62 4.40 37.85
CA ASN A 491 32.25 3.99 38.14
C ASN A 491 31.77 3.03 37.06
N ASP A 492 31.04 2.00 37.48
CA ASP A 492 30.15 1.26 36.61
C ASP A 492 28.93 2.12 36.24
N TYR A 493 28.64 2.22 34.94
CA TYR A 493 27.52 2.93 34.34
C TYR A 493 26.40 2.02 33.81
N SER A 494 26.48 0.70 34.05
CA SER A 494 25.43 -0.26 33.64
C SER A 494 24.16 -0.24 34.51
N GLY A 495 24.14 0.58 35.57
CA GLY A 495 23.03 0.66 36.53
C GLY A 495 23.10 -0.35 37.68
N TYR A 496 24.13 -1.20 37.74
CA TYR A 496 24.28 -2.24 38.77
C TYR A 496 25.23 -1.87 39.93
N GLU A 497 25.78 -0.64 39.95
CA GLU A 497 26.73 -0.12 40.94
C GLU A 497 28.03 -0.94 41.11
N ASN A 498 28.43 -1.73 40.10
CA ASN A 498 29.62 -2.61 40.11
C ASN A 498 30.94 -1.84 39.93
N HIS A 499 31.10 -0.68 40.58
CA HIS A 499 32.22 0.24 40.36
C HIS A 499 33.60 -0.42 40.61
N ALA A 500 34.56 -0.20 39.71
CA ALA A 500 35.84 -0.91 39.68
C ALA A 500 36.96 -0.20 40.48
N VAL A 501 37.97 -0.98 40.91
CA VAL A 501 39.05 -0.52 41.81
C VAL A 501 40.42 -0.80 41.19
N GLY A 502 40.99 0.19 40.50
CA GLY A 502 42.37 0.13 40.02
C GLY A 502 43.40 0.33 41.14
N TRP A 503 44.49 -0.44 41.12
CA TRP A 503 45.48 -0.51 42.19
C TRP A 503 46.81 0.18 41.85
N ASP A 504 47.35 0.93 42.82
CA ASP A 504 48.68 1.59 42.96
C ASP A 504 49.55 2.01 41.73
N GLY A 505 49.00 2.24 40.54
CA GLY A 505 49.72 2.91 39.43
C GLY A 505 48.84 3.52 38.33
N THR A 506 47.81 2.80 37.87
CA THR A 506 46.96 3.17 36.71
C THR A 506 46.52 4.63 36.68
N SER A 507 46.74 5.30 35.54
CA SER A 507 46.47 6.73 35.35
C SER A 507 45.49 6.97 34.20
N PHE A 508 44.59 7.95 34.36
CA PHE A 508 43.77 8.42 33.24
C PHE A 508 44.61 9.21 32.24
N VAL A 509 44.29 9.03 30.96
CA VAL A 509 44.93 9.68 29.81
C VAL A 509 43.87 10.11 28.80
N SER A 510 44.19 11.06 27.93
CA SER A 510 43.31 11.46 26.82
C SER A 510 43.02 10.26 25.92
N ALA A 511 41.74 9.97 25.63
CA ALA A 511 41.39 8.93 24.65
C ALA A 511 41.71 9.37 23.21
N THR A 512 41.50 10.66 22.93
CA THR A 512 41.76 11.35 21.67
C THR A 512 42.83 12.44 21.83
N ASP A 513 43.49 12.85 20.75
CA ASP A 513 44.53 13.90 20.75
C ASP A 513 43.95 15.34 20.82
N GLU A 514 42.62 15.51 20.72
CA GLU A 514 41.96 16.80 20.46
C GLU A 514 41.12 17.36 21.65
N THR A 515 40.68 16.55 22.64
CA THR A 515 39.81 17.01 23.76
C THR A 515 40.28 16.58 25.16
N GLU A 516 39.98 17.36 26.21
CA GLU A 516 40.26 17.01 27.63
C GLU A 516 39.07 16.29 28.34
N LEU A 517 38.00 15.93 27.60
CA LEU A 517 36.77 15.36 28.19
C LEU A 517 36.71 13.83 28.11
N GLU A 518 37.25 13.25 27.04
CA GLU A 518 37.32 11.80 26.80
C GLU A 518 38.59 11.24 27.45
N SER A 519 38.46 10.31 28.39
CA SER A 519 39.59 9.90 29.25
C SER A 519 39.67 8.39 29.50
N ALA A 520 40.49 7.71 28.73
CA ALA A 520 40.81 6.28 28.83
C ALA A 520 41.73 5.94 30.04
N LEU A 521 41.95 4.65 30.31
CA LEU A 521 42.79 4.17 31.42
C LEU A 521 44.12 3.56 30.92
N TYR A 522 45.25 4.11 31.39
CA TYR A 522 46.61 3.64 31.05
C TYR A 522 47.20 2.72 32.14
N PHE A 523 47.91 1.69 31.69
CA PHE A 523 48.52 0.61 32.47
C PHE A 523 50.04 0.50 32.17
N ASN A 524 50.85 0.23 33.20
CA ASN A 524 52.32 0.10 33.20
C ASN A 524 52.75 -1.18 33.93
N GLU A 525 54.07 -1.50 33.98
CA GLU A 525 54.68 -2.50 34.88
C GLU A 525 54.04 -2.45 36.30
N GLY A 526 53.28 -3.49 36.63
CA GLY A 526 52.57 -3.68 37.90
C GLY A 526 51.04 -3.47 37.89
N ASP A 527 50.48 -2.76 36.91
CA ASP A 527 49.12 -2.20 36.95
C ASP A 527 47.98 -3.20 36.72
N PHE A 528 46.82 -2.95 37.35
CA PHE A 528 45.56 -3.66 37.07
C PHE A 528 44.32 -2.91 37.56
N LEU A 529 43.17 -3.34 37.04
CA LEU A 529 41.82 -2.94 37.44
C LEU A 529 41.10 -4.15 38.06
N ASP A 530 40.88 -4.17 39.38
CA ASP A 530 40.02 -5.17 40.02
C ASP A 530 38.54 -4.81 39.74
N VAL A 531 37.78 -5.75 39.17
CA VAL A 531 36.32 -5.68 39.00
C VAL A 531 35.65 -6.49 40.13
N PRO A 532 34.52 -6.04 40.72
CA PRO A 532 33.77 -6.82 41.71
C PRO A 532 33.36 -8.21 41.21
N ASP A 533 33.12 -9.17 42.12
CA ASP A 533 32.70 -10.53 41.75
C ASP A 533 31.33 -10.51 41.03
N LEU A 534 31.32 -10.78 39.72
CA LEU A 534 30.12 -10.79 38.87
C LEU A 534 29.51 -12.19 38.76
N ILE A 535 28.17 -12.26 38.78
CA ILE A 535 27.44 -13.51 38.48
C ILE A 535 27.23 -13.59 36.97
N LEU A 536 27.98 -14.48 36.31
CA LEU A 536 27.75 -14.81 34.91
C LEU A 536 26.61 -15.82 34.72
N THR A 537 26.03 -15.84 33.53
CA THR A 537 25.24 -16.98 33.05
C THR A 537 26.06 -17.92 32.16
N ASN A 538 25.44 -19.03 31.75
CA ASN A 538 25.99 -19.95 30.75
C ASN A 538 26.20 -19.31 29.36
N GLU A 539 25.80 -18.05 29.15
CA GLU A 539 26.19 -17.22 28.02
C GLU A 539 26.56 -15.79 28.45
N GLY A 540 27.34 -15.10 27.61
CA GLY A 540 27.80 -13.75 27.89
C GLY A 540 28.88 -13.24 26.93
N THR A 541 29.29 -12.00 27.15
CA THR A 541 30.24 -11.25 26.31
C THR A 541 31.11 -10.33 27.17
N ILE A 542 32.39 -10.21 26.84
CA ILE A 542 33.26 -9.11 27.27
C ILE A 542 33.76 -8.38 26.03
N SER A 543 33.65 -7.06 26.00
CA SER A 543 34.08 -6.16 24.93
C SER A 543 34.90 -5.02 25.51
N LEU A 544 35.94 -4.58 24.81
CA LEU A 544 36.73 -3.39 25.16
C LEU A 544 37.57 -2.89 23.99
N TRP A 545 38.01 -1.64 24.09
CA TRP A 545 39.04 -1.07 23.21
C TRP A 545 40.41 -1.15 23.88
N ILE A 546 41.46 -1.45 23.10
CA ILE A 546 42.84 -1.55 23.56
C ILE A 546 43.83 -0.84 22.62
N ARG A 547 44.90 -0.29 23.18
CA ARG A 547 46.09 0.18 22.46
C ARG A 547 47.36 -0.24 23.22
N PRO A 548 47.98 -1.39 22.87
CA PRO A 548 49.18 -1.91 23.54
C PRO A 548 50.46 -1.13 23.20
N ASP A 549 51.31 -0.87 24.20
CA ASP A 549 52.58 -0.14 24.06
C ASP A 549 53.80 -1.06 23.78
N GLU A 550 53.71 -2.37 24.04
CA GLU A 550 54.81 -3.34 23.88
C GLU A 550 54.44 -4.59 23.04
N TYR A 551 55.42 -5.46 22.76
CA TYR A 551 55.31 -6.59 21.78
C TYR A 551 55.37 -8.01 22.38
N ASP A 552 55.55 -8.13 23.70
CA ASP A 552 55.70 -9.42 24.40
C ASP A 552 54.33 -10.01 24.85
N GLU A 553 54.32 -11.04 25.71
CA GLU A 553 53.09 -11.71 26.17
C GLU A 553 52.30 -10.80 27.16
N ARG A 554 50.98 -10.66 27.00
CA ARG A 554 50.14 -9.68 27.74
C ARG A 554 48.76 -10.23 28.11
N THR A 555 48.34 -10.05 29.37
CA THR A 555 46.98 -10.39 29.85
C THR A 555 46.03 -9.22 29.64
N ILE A 556 45.02 -9.37 28.76
CA ILE A 556 43.99 -8.34 28.58
C ILE A 556 43.01 -8.41 29.75
N PHE A 557 42.48 -9.61 30.04
CA PHE A 557 41.74 -9.88 31.29
C PHE A 557 41.98 -11.29 31.80
N ASP A 558 41.82 -11.48 33.11
CA ASP A 558 41.84 -12.79 33.77
C ASP A 558 40.82 -12.86 34.92
N ALA A 559 40.04 -13.94 34.96
CA ALA A 559 39.15 -14.32 36.07
C ALA A 559 39.44 -15.75 36.58
N SER A 560 40.59 -16.31 36.20
CA SER A 560 40.99 -17.69 36.51
C SER A 560 41.19 -17.95 37.99
N THR A 561 40.99 -19.21 38.36
CA THR A 561 41.23 -19.73 39.71
C THR A 561 42.25 -20.86 39.69
N ASN A 562 42.62 -21.33 40.88
CA ASN A 562 43.49 -22.49 41.03
C ASN A 562 42.84 -23.83 40.57
N THR A 563 41.59 -23.80 40.08
CA THR A 563 40.82 -24.97 39.64
C THR A 563 40.33 -24.95 38.19
N TRP A 564 40.28 -23.77 37.56
CA TRP A 564 39.79 -23.56 36.20
C TRP A 564 40.28 -22.19 35.71
N ASN A 565 40.53 -22.05 34.42
CA ASN A 565 40.98 -20.79 33.82
C ASN A 565 39.86 -20.09 33.03
N PHE A 566 39.80 -18.76 33.06
CA PHE A 566 39.00 -17.91 32.15
C PHE A 566 39.78 -16.62 31.91
N TYR A 567 40.26 -16.39 30.69
CA TYR A 567 41.12 -15.25 30.40
C TYR A 567 41.16 -14.91 28.90
N MET A 568 41.63 -13.69 28.60
CA MET A 568 42.05 -13.29 27.26
C MET A 568 43.49 -12.77 27.30
N GLU A 569 44.37 -13.35 26.48
CA GLU A 569 45.79 -13.00 26.39
C GLU A 569 46.20 -12.70 24.94
N ILE A 570 47.25 -11.89 24.76
CA ILE A 570 48.10 -11.96 23.57
C ILE A 570 49.33 -12.78 23.97
N ASN A 571 49.48 -13.97 23.40
CA ASN A 571 50.58 -14.88 23.76
C ASN A 571 51.83 -14.68 22.88
N GLY A 572 52.97 -15.27 23.24
CA GLY A 572 54.27 -15.08 22.58
C GLY A 572 54.41 -15.58 21.14
N ASN A 573 53.36 -16.14 20.54
CA ASN A 573 53.27 -16.37 19.10
C ASN A 573 52.51 -15.26 18.35
N LYS A 574 51.99 -14.25 19.08
CA LYS A 574 51.11 -13.17 18.64
C LYS A 574 49.67 -13.60 18.29
N ASP A 575 49.21 -14.75 18.79
CA ASP A 575 47.76 -15.01 18.80
C ASP A 575 47.11 -14.27 19.98
N LEU A 576 46.11 -13.44 19.69
CA LEU A 576 45.06 -13.09 20.63
C LEU A 576 44.25 -14.37 20.89
N ARG A 577 44.17 -14.80 22.15
CA ARG A 577 43.55 -16.04 22.59
C ARG A 577 42.52 -15.75 23.67
N PHE A 578 41.29 -16.23 23.46
CA PHE A 578 40.26 -16.28 24.48
C PHE A 578 40.10 -17.74 24.95
N PHE A 579 40.22 -17.98 26.27
CA PHE A 579 40.35 -19.30 26.88
C PHE A 579 39.38 -19.46 28.05
N LEU A 580 38.76 -20.64 28.16
CA LEU A 580 37.75 -20.97 29.18
C LEU A 580 37.83 -22.46 29.58
N GLU A 581 37.85 -22.75 30.88
CA GLU A 581 37.67 -24.09 31.44
C GLU A 581 36.36 -24.22 32.21
N ASN A 582 35.58 -25.25 31.88
CA ASN A 582 34.33 -25.52 32.59
C ASN A 582 34.58 -26.12 33.99
N ILE A 583 33.52 -26.27 34.80
CA ILE A 583 33.59 -26.81 36.18
C ILE A 583 34.16 -28.25 36.30
N ASN A 584 34.44 -28.93 35.19
CA ASN A 584 35.06 -30.27 35.15
C ASN A 584 36.55 -30.24 34.72
N GLY A 585 37.11 -29.08 34.40
CA GLY A 585 38.49 -28.94 33.90
C GLY A 585 38.66 -29.36 32.44
N ASN A 586 37.62 -29.20 31.62
CA ASN A 586 37.76 -29.29 30.15
C ASN A 586 38.08 -27.89 29.60
N SER A 587 39.22 -27.76 28.92
CA SER A 587 39.67 -26.50 28.31
C SER A 587 39.08 -26.29 26.91
N PHE A 588 38.56 -25.10 26.66
CA PHE A 588 38.08 -24.60 25.37
C PHE A 588 38.77 -23.27 25.08
N TYR A 589 39.23 -23.06 23.85
CA TYR A 589 39.86 -21.80 23.47
C TYR A 589 39.70 -21.50 21.98
N THR A 590 39.70 -20.22 21.65
CA THR A 590 39.70 -19.68 20.29
C THR A 590 40.88 -18.72 20.17
N SER A 591 41.52 -18.63 19.00
CA SER A 591 42.71 -17.80 18.82
C SER A 591 42.90 -17.32 17.38
N TYR A 592 43.40 -16.08 17.25
CA TYR A 592 43.65 -15.39 15.99
C TYR A 592 44.99 -14.66 16.04
N ASP A 593 45.83 -14.81 15.01
CA ASP A 593 47.10 -14.09 14.84
C ASP A 593 46.78 -12.60 14.59
N VAL A 594 47.10 -11.76 15.57
CA VAL A 594 46.85 -10.30 15.51
C VAL A 594 48.04 -9.52 14.92
N GLY A 595 49.14 -10.19 14.57
CA GLY A 595 50.32 -9.54 14.01
C GLY A 595 50.93 -8.51 14.97
N ASP A 596 50.87 -7.23 14.59
CA ASP A 596 51.47 -6.12 15.34
C ASP A 596 50.39 -5.12 15.78
N PHE A 597 49.52 -5.51 16.73
CA PHE A 597 48.60 -4.62 17.47
C PHE A 597 49.31 -3.46 18.20
N ASN A 598 50.63 -3.51 18.33
CA ASN A 598 51.46 -2.36 18.69
C ASN A 598 51.92 -1.66 17.40
N ASP A 599 50.97 -0.98 16.77
CA ASP A 599 51.13 -0.04 15.68
C ASP A 599 50.79 1.42 16.11
N ASN A 600 50.37 1.60 17.38
CA ASN A 600 49.83 2.83 17.98
C ASN A 600 48.40 3.19 17.49
N SER A 601 47.62 2.22 17.02
CA SER A 601 46.17 2.36 16.75
C SER A 601 45.32 1.89 17.93
N TRP A 602 44.05 2.31 17.96
CA TRP A 602 43.03 1.71 18.80
C TRP A 602 42.44 0.48 18.10
N HIS A 603 42.35 -0.66 18.80
CA HIS A 603 41.71 -1.88 18.33
C HIS A 603 40.56 -2.29 19.25
N HIS A 604 39.43 -2.72 18.67
CA HIS A 604 38.30 -3.28 19.43
C HIS A 604 38.49 -4.79 19.56
N VAL A 605 38.34 -5.35 20.77
CA VAL A 605 38.42 -6.79 21.02
C VAL A 605 37.22 -7.28 21.81
N ALA A 606 36.63 -8.40 21.39
CA ALA A 606 35.50 -9.00 22.10
C ALA A 606 35.57 -10.53 22.14
N GLY A 607 35.23 -11.09 23.30
CA GLY A 607 35.11 -12.53 23.55
C GLY A 607 33.68 -12.89 23.93
N VAL A 608 33.06 -13.79 23.15
CA VAL A 608 31.67 -14.23 23.32
C VAL A 608 31.65 -15.72 23.66
N TRP A 609 30.86 -16.13 24.66
CA TRP A 609 30.66 -17.53 25.04
C TRP A 609 29.18 -17.89 25.15
N LYS A 610 28.83 -19.13 24.80
CA LYS A 610 27.48 -19.70 24.96
C LYS A 610 27.55 -21.19 25.24
N TYR A 611 26.78 -21.66 26.23
CA TYR A 611 26.66 -23.07 26.62
C TYR A 611 25.19 -23.50 26.57
N ASP A 612 24.86 -24.37 25.62
CA ASP A 612 23.49 -24.86 25.42
C ASP A 612 23.40 -26.40 25.40
N SER A 613 22.28 -26.94 24.94
CA SER A 613 22.07 -28.40 24.80
C SER A 613 22.89 -29.06 23.69
N HIS A 614 23.52 -28.28 22.81
CA HIS A 614 24.29 -28.75 21.65
C HIS A 614 25.81 -28.63 21.89
N GLY A 615 26.27 -27.62 22.64
CA GLY A 615 27.64 -27.56 23.15
C GLY A 615 28.08 -26.19 23.68
N PRO A 616 29.37 -26.05 24.05
CA PRO A 616 30.03 -24.76 24.16
C PRO A 616 30.27 -24.18 22.76
N ILE A 617 30.03 -22.89 22.62
CA ILE A 617 30.47 -22.03 21.52
C ILE A 617 31.36 -20.94 22.13
N LEU A 618 32.52 -20.70 21.52
CA LEU A 618 33.47 -19.67 21.95
C LEU A 618 33.97 -18.89 20.72
N GLN A 619 33.66 -17.59 20.66
CA GLN A 619 33.93 -16.71 19.51
C GLN A 619 34.87 -15.57 19.92
N LEU A 620 35.72 -15.15 18.97
CA LEU A 620 36.68 -14.05 19.14
C LEU A 620 36.54 -13.07 17.98
N TYR A 621 36.38 -11.80 18.33
CA TYR A 621 36.20 -10.67 17.43
C TYR A 621 37.34 -9.67 17.58
N VAL A 622 37.72 -9.06 16.46
CA VAL A 622 38.69 -7.95 16.39
C VAL A 622 38.15 -6.92 15.39
N ASP A 623 38.09 -5.67 15.80
CA ASP A 623 37.61 -4.53 15.01
C ASP A 623 36.21 -4.82 14.42
N GLY A 624 35.32 -5.31 15.29
CA GLY A 624 33.92 -5.69 14.98
C GLY A 624 33.76 -7.02 14.23
N ILE A 625 34.82 -7.51 13.60
CA ILE A 625 34.77 -8.67 12.70
C ILE A 625 35.07 -9.96 13.45
N LEU A 626 34.21 -10.97 13.29
CA LEU A 626 34.44 -12.33 13.80
C LEU A 626 35.69 -12.93 13.16
N LYS A 627 36.72 -13.23 13.96
CA LYS A 627 37.99 -13.79 13.45
C LYS A 627 38.11 -15.30 13.64
N GLN A 628 37.55 -15.86 14.71
CA GLN A 628 37.65 -17.30 14.99
C GLN A 628 36.51 -17.80 15.89
N THR A 629 36.06 -19.05 15.66
CA THR A 629 35.07 -19.74 16.49
C THR A 629 35.52 -21.17 16.83
N ASN A 630 35.16 -21.65 18.02
CA ASN A 630 35.37 -23.04 18.45
C ASN A 630 34.06 -23.60 19.02
N SER A 631 33.66 -24.80 18.58
CA SER A 631 32.47 -25.51 19.06
C SER A 631 32.78 -26.98 19.38
N ALA A 632 32.21 -27.49 20.48
CA ALA A 632 32.57 -28.79 21.04
C ALA A 632 31.38 -29.59 21.60
N ASN A 633 31.47 -30.92 21.60
CA ASN A 633 30.41 -31.79 22.15
C ASN A 633 30.62 -32.08 23.65
N ALA A 634 30.48 -31.09 24.53
CA ALA A 634 30.56 -31.26 25.98
C ALA A 634 29.89 -30.13 26.80
N GLY A 635 28.58 -30.23 27.06
CA GLY A 635 27.86 -29.29 27.93
C GLY A 635 28.01 -29.61 29.44
N THR A 636 28.49 -28.64 30.22
CA THR A 636 28.23 -28.41 31.65
C THR A 636 28.43 -26.93 31.94
N ASP A 637 27.86 -26.44 33.04
CA ASP A 637 27.89 -25.02 33.41
C ASP A 637 29.30 -24.44 33.54
N ILE A 638 29.40 -23.11 33.38
CA ILE A 638 30.60 -22.34 33.71
C ILE A 638 30.65 -22.02 35.22
N PRO A 639 31.83 -21.79 35.80
CA PRO A 639 31.97 -21.29 37.17
C PRO A 639 31.74 -19.77 37.26
N ASP A 640 31.32 -19.30 38.45
CA ASP A 640 31.18 -17.87 38.77
C ASP A 640 32.52 -17.12 38.61
N PHE A 641 32.50 -15.89 38.08
CA PHE A 641 33.69 -15.02 38.15
C PHE A 641 34.01 -14.69 39.60
N THR A 642 35.29 -14.84 39.97
CA THR A 642 35.81 -14.31 41.23
C THR A 642 37.14 -13.63 40.99
N ASN A 643 37.31 -12.41 41.47
CA ASN A 643 38.53 -11.60 41.28
C ASN A 643 38.85 -11.31 39.78
N LEU A 644 37.85 -10.97 38.95
CA LEU A 644 38.08 -10.55 37.57
C LEU A 644 38.99 -9.32 37.53
N ARG A 645 39.99 -9.36 36.66
CA ARG A 645 40.93 -8.26 36.42
C ARG A 645 41.09 -7.93 34.96
N PHE A 646 41.32 -6.66 34.69
CA PHE A 646 41.89 -6.19 33.43
C PHE A 646 43.35 -5.78 33.64
N GLY A 647 44.19 -6.13 32.67
CA GLY A 647 45.63 -5.83 32.63
C GLY A 647 46.58 -6.76 33.38
N ARG A 648 46.08 -7.75 34.15
CA ARG A 648 46.91 -8.67 34.96
C ARG A 648 46.19 -9.97 35.30
N GLU A 649 46.92 -11.01 35.68
CA GLU A 649 46.38 -12.25 36.23
C GLU A 649 45.57 -12.07 37.54
N ALA A 650 44.58 -12.95 37.72
CA ALA A 650 43.77 -13.04 38.93
C ALA A 650 44.62 -13.53 40.13
N PRO A 651 44.34 -13.11 41.39
CA PRO A 651 45.16 -13.42 42.58
C PRO A 651 45.34 -14.91 42.92
N ASN A 652 44.66 -15.81 42.22
CA ASN A 652 44.74 -17.27 42.39
C ASN A 652 44.90 -18.00 41.05
N SER A 653 45.30 -17.30 39.99
CA SER A 653 45.42 -17.85 38.63
C SER A 653 46.47 -18.96 38.52
N ASN A 654 46.36 -19.78 37.47
CA ASN A 654 47.35 -20.79 37.08
C ASN A 654 48.15 -20.39 35.82
N ILE A 655 47.87 -19.24 35.21
CA ILE A 655 48.63 -18.71 34.07
C ILE A 655 49.95 -18.07 34.57
N ASP A 656 50.89 -17.82 33.65
CA ASP A 656 52.11 -17.08 33.97
C ASP A 656 51.82 -15.56 34.03
N ASP A 657 52.53 -14.86 34.91
CA ASP A 657 52.35 -13.43 35.25
C ASP A 657 52.77 -12.53 34.07
N PHE A 658 51.79 -12.01 33.33
CA PHE A 658 51.94 -11.24 32.09
C PHE A 658 51.14 -9.93 32.15
N GLU A 659 51.75 -8.89 32.71
CA GLU A 659 51.18 -7.54 32.89
C GLU A 659 50.91 -6.85 31.54
N PHE A 660 49.82 -6.08 31.40
CA PHE A 660 49.50 -5.27 30.22
C PHE A 660 50.14 -3.88 30.31
N GLU A 661 50.85 -3.48 29.27
CA GLU A 661 51.34 -2.11 29.09
C GLU A 661 50.67 -1.48 27.87
N GLY A 662 50.05 -0.31 28.07
CA GLY A 662 49.21 0.35 27.06
C GLY A 662 47.93 0.94 27.66
N ILE A 663 47.00 1.37 26.80
CA ILE A 663 45.72 1.96 27.19
C ILE A 663 44.57 0.97 26.96
N MET A 664 43.56 0.98 27.82
CA MET A 664 42.24 0.37 27.59
C MET A 664 41.13 1.41 27.76
N ASP A 665 40.03 1.24 27.02
CA ASP A 665 38.82 2.04 27.17
C ASP A 665 37.54 1.22 26.90
N GLU A 666 36.37 1.80 27.17
CA GLU A 666 35.05 1.27 26.80
C GLU A 666 34.82 -0.19 27.27
N ILE A 667 35.23 -0.51 28.50
CA ILE A 667 35.15 -1.88 29.02
C ILE A 667 33.70 -2.22 29.36
N ARG A 668 33.12 -3.17 28.63
CA ARG A 668 31.72 -3.59 28.71
C ARG A 668 31.59 -5.10 28.95
N ILE A 669 30.71 -5.48 29.87
CA ILE A 669 30.46 -6.88 30.24
C ILE A 669 28.96 -7.14 30.19
N PHE A 670 28.56 -8.21 29.49
CA PHE A 670 27.17 -8.56 29.23
C PHE A 670 26.88 -10.00 29.65
N ASN A 671 25.68 -10.24 30.19
CA ASN A 671 25.18 -11.58 30.52
C ASN A 671 24.43 -12.23 29.35
N THR A 672 24.72 -11.80 28.12
CA THR A 672 24.16 -12.31 26.85
C THR A 672 25.29 -12.52 25.85
N ALA A 673 25.23 -13.61 25.07
CA ALA A 673 26.12 -13.79 23.94
C ALA A 673 25.66 -12.87 22.79
N LEU A 674 26.35 -11.74 22.59
CA LEU A 674 26.00 -10.75 21.58
C LEU A 674 26.26 -11.29 20.17
N SER A 675 25.40 -10.91 19.22
CA SER A 675 25.53 -11.23 17.80
C SER A 675 26.70 -10.49 17.14
N SER A 676 27.13 -10.95 15.96
CA SER A 676 28.19 -10.27 15.20
C SER A 676 27.85 -8.82 14.83
N SER A 677 26.56 -8.50 14.65
CA SER A 677 26.06 -7.13 14.42
C SER A 677 26.17 -6.26 15.67
N GLU A 678 25.81 -6.79 16.85
CA GLU A 678 25.99 -6.08 18.12
C GLU A 678 27.48 -5.81 18.42
N ILE A 679 28.34 -6.81 18.20
CA ILE A 679 29.80 -6.64 18.35
C ILE A 679 30.39 -5.64 17.34
N ALA A 680 29.82 -5.53 16.13
CA ALA A 680 30.21 -4.52 15.15
C ALA A 680 29.78 -3.11 15.58
N GLY A 681 28.61 -2.94 16.19
CA GLY A 681 28.17 -1.67 16.76
C GLY A 681 29.12 -1.16 17.85
N LEU A 682 29.56 -2.04 18.75
CA LEU A 682 30.58 -1.73 19.78
C LEU A 682 31.98 -1.38 19.20
N ALA A 683 32.22 -1.68 17.92
CA ALA A 683 33.48 -1.48 17.23
C ALA A 683 33.56 -0.17 16.42
N VAL A 684 32.56 0.71 16.52
CA VAL A 684 32.59 2.04 15.90
C VAL A 684 33.10 3.08 16.90
N LEU A 685 34.25 3.70 16.61
CA LEU A 685 34.71 4.88 17.36
C LEU A 685 33.77 6.07 17.08
N ILE A 686 33.20 6.65 18.14
CA ILE A 686 32.26 7.77 18.07
C ILE A 686 33.01 9.06 17.76
N ASN A 687 33.24 9.34 16.48
CA ASN A 687 33.75 10.64 16.03
C ASN A 687 32.60 11.66 15.94
N SER A 688 32.34 12.38 17.03
CA SER A 688 31.40 13.52 17.00
C SER A 688 31.99 14.70 16.22
N CYS A 689 31.38 15.09 15.10
CA CYS A 689 31.72 16.34 14.43
C CYS A 689 31.20 17.56 15.23
N SER A 690 31.91 18.69 15.16
CA SER A 690 31.64 19.90 15.95
C SER A 690 30.34 20.67 15.60
N ASN A 691 29.41 20.01 14.91
CA ASN A 691 28.04 20.44 14.61
C ASN A 691 26.97 19.54 15.25
N ASN A 692 27.35 18.51 16.03
CA ASN A 692 26.46 17.58 16.73
C ASN A 692 25.45 16.80 15.85
N LEU A 693 25.69 16.68 14.53
CA LEU A 693 24.89 15.82 13.66
C LEU A 693 25.45 14.39 13.63
N ILE A 694 24.55 13.40 13.65
CA ILE A 694 24.87 11.98 13.49
C ILE A 694 24.37 11.55 12.11
N GLU A 695 25.29 11.38 11.17
CA GLU A 695 25.02 10.89 9.80
C GLU A 695 24.98 9.35 9.80
N VAL A 696 23.81 8.74 10.08
CA VAL A 696 23.62 7.27 10.03
C VAL A 696 23.30 6.78 8.61
N SER A 697 24.20 7.05 7.66
CA SER A 697 24.23 6.37 6.36
C SER A 697 25.67 6.27 5.82
N GLU A 698 25.97 5.19 5.09
CA GLU A 698 27.29 4.87 4.49
C GLU A 698 28.46 4.59 5.46
N ALA A 699 28.38 3.48 6.21
CA ALA A 699 29.58 2.81 6.71
C ALA A 699 30.21 1.93 5.61
N CYS A 700 31.48 2.14 5.27
CA CYS A 700 32.21 1.32 4.30
C CYS A 700 32.44 -0.11 4.82
N ASP A 701 31.85 -1.11 4.17
CA ASP A 701 31.67 -2.49 4.69
C ASP A 701 32.94 -3.38 4.75
N GLY A 702 34.11 -2.86 4.40
CA GLY A 702 35.40 -3.49 4.67
C GLY A 702 35.70 -4.80 3.91
N GLN A 703 34.93 -5.18 2.89
CA GLN A 703 35.12 -6.46 2.18
C GLN A 703 36.40 -6.49 1.32
N THR A 704 37.44 -7.16 1.82
CA THR A 704 38.76 -7.26 1.17
C THR A 704 38.85 -8.28 0.02
N ASP A 705 37.78 -8.45 -0.78
CA ASP A 705 37.70 -9.45 -1.87
C ASP A 705 37.33 -8.86 -3.26
N LEU A 706 37.48 -7.54 -3.45
CA LEU A 706 37.34 -6.88 -4.76
C LEU A 706 38.61 -6.12 -5.20
N GLU A 707 39.44 -6.76 -6.03
CA GLU A 707 40.67 -6.17 -6.61
C GLU A 707 40.35 -5.10 -7.67
N CYS A 708 40.17 -3.84 -7.27
CA CYS A 708 40.03 -2.70 -8.19
C CYS A 708 41.37 -2.29 -8.83
N PHE A 709 41.60 -2.70 -10.08
CA PHE A 709 42.76 -2.29 -10.89
C PHE A 709 42.47 -1.09 -11.81
N ALA A 710 43.15 0.03 -11.56
CA ALA A 710 43.43 1.07 -12.57
C ALA A 710 44.75 1.80 -12.23
N ASP A 711 45.69 1.87 -13.19
CA ASP A 711 46.94 2.64 -13.06
C ASP A 711 46.63 4.16 -13.08
N ASP A 712 47.37 5.09 -12.46
CA ASP A 712 48.75 5.03 -11.94
C ASP A 712 48.97 6.10 -10.83
N LEU A 713 49.82 5.79 -9.83
CA LEU A 713 50.25 6.60 -8.66
C LEU A 713 49.27 6.76 -7.44
N PRO A 714 49.79 6.65 -6.18
CA PRO A 714 48.95 6.64 -4.96
C PRO A 714 48.91 7.99 -4.20
N GLY A 715 47.82 8.17 -3.45
CA GLY A 715 47.67 9.15 -2.37
C GLY A 715 46.34 8.93 -1.64
N THR A 716 46.33 9.07 -0.31
CA THR A 716 45.06 9.18 0.44
C THR A 716 44.29 10.40 -0.03
N LEU A 717 42.96 10.28 -0.13
CA LEU A 717 42.10 11.46 -0.18
C LEU A 717 41.83 11.85 1.28
N ASP A 718 42.69 12.72 1.82
CA ASP A 718 42.58 13.17 3.21
C ASP A 718 41.23 13.89 3.42
N CYS A 719 40.33 13.29 4.21
CA CYS A 719 39.21 14.01 4.80
C CYS A 719 39.77 15.07 5.75
N ALA A 720 39.48 16.34 5.50
CA ALA A 720 39.90 17.43 6.39
C ALA A 720 39.08 17.39 7.68
N SER A 721 39.75 17.43 8.83
CA SER A 721 39.14 17.32 10.17
C SER A 721 38.29 18.54 10.60
N ASP A 722 37.98 19.46 9.69
CA ASP A 722 37.16 20.66 9.93
C ASP A 722 35.86 20.70 9.10
N CYS A 723 35.57 19.66 8.30
CA CYS A 723 34.39 19.53 7.45
C CYS A 723 34.11 20.73 6.52
N SER A 724 35.11 21.56 6.20
CA SER A 724 34.96 22.86 5.54
C SER A 724 34.57 22.84 4.04
N ALA A 725 34.02 21.72 3.55
CA ALA A 725 33.94 21.37 2.13
C ALA A 725 32.57 21.57 1.45
N PHE A 726 31.50 21.91 2.18
CA PHE A 726 30.18 22.25 1.59
C PHE A 726 29.70 23.64 1.95
N THR A 727 28.92 24.26 1.06
CA THR A 727 28.41 25.64 1.19
C THR A 727 26.91 25.65 0.94
N VAL A 728 26.18 26.29 1.86
CA VAL A 728 24.71 26.39 1.94
C VAL A 728 24.06 26.87 0.63
N CYS A 729 22.89 26.32 0.31
CA CYS A 729 21.96 26.84 -0.71
C CYS A 729 20.50 26.77 -0.20
N ASP A 730 20.05 27.80 0.51
CA ASP A 730 18.66 27.96 0.93
C ASP A 730 17.70 28.40 -0.20
N ALA A 731 16.55 27.72 -0.27
CA ALA A 731 15.20 28.28 -0.43
C ALA A 731 14.79 29.20 -1.62
N TYR A 732 13.71 28.73 -2.30
CA TYR A 732 12.55 29.51 -2.80
C TYR A 732 12.64 30.31 -4.15
N PRO A 733 11.50 30.60 -4.85
CA PRO A 733 11.24 29.93 -6.13
C PRO A 733 10.90 30.84 -7.33
N LEU A 734 11.11 30.35 -8.58
CA LEU A 734 10.50 30.90 -9.81
C LEU A 734 10.39 29.88 -10.98
N PHE A 735 9.16 29.45 -11.30
CA PHE A 735 8.59 29.06 -12.62
C PHE A 735 9.32 28.13 -13.63
N GLU A 736 8.57 27.09 -14.04
CA GLU A 736 8.53 26.40 -15.37
C GLU A 736 9.78 25.68 -15.93
N GLY A 737 9.69 24.35 -16.01
CA GLY A 737 10.34 23.51 -17.05
C GLY A 737 11.51 22.64 -16.58
N GLU A 738 11.42 21.33 -16.85
CA GLU A 738 12.37 20.30 -16.39
C GLU A 738 13.65 20.17 -17.24
N CYS A 739 14.74 19.69 -16.61
CA CYS A 739 15.42 18.43 -16.99
C CYS A 739 16.63 18.14 -16.08
N GLY A 740 16.80 16.88 -15.64
CA GLY A 740 18.05 16.35 -15.09
C GLY A 740 18.07 16.10 -13.57
N ASN A 741 18.40 14.88 -13.16
CA ASN A 741 18.50 14.43 -11.77
C ASN A 741 19.87 14.66 -11.11
N GLY A 742 20.76 15.42 -11.74
CA GLY A 742 22.10 15.73 -11.22
C GLY A 742 23.15 14.61 -11.31
N VAL A 743 22.82 13.43 -11.83
CA VAL A 743 23.73 12.27 -11.88
C VAL A 743 24.27 12.03 -13.31
N ILE A 744 25.59 11.91 -13.45
CA ILE A 744 26.25 11.62 -14.73
C ILE A 744 26.17 10.13 -15.05
N ASN A 745 25.09 9.73 -15.75
CA ASN A 745 24.88 8.35 -16.16
C ASN A 745 25.76 7.95 -17.37
N SER A 746 26.97 7.49 -17.06
CA SER A 746 27.92 6.77 -17.94
C SER A 746 28.70 7.57 -19.01
N TYR A 747 29.78 6.95 -19.49
CA TYR A 747 30.77 7.56 -20.39
C TYR A 747 30.31 7.65 -21.86
N THR A 748 30.39 8.85 -22.45
CA THR A 748 30.62 9.02 -23.89
C THR A 748 31.77 10.01 -24.14
N GLU A 749 32.60 9.76 -25.16
CA GLU A 749 33.70 10.65 -25.56
C GLU A 749 33.16 11.93 -26.25
N GLY A 750 32.57 12.86 -25.48
CA GLY A 750 31.95 14.06 -26.06
C GLY A 750 31.71 15.23 -25.12
N GLY A 751 31.44 14.97 -23.82
CA GLY A 751 31.34 16.02 -22.80
C GLY A 751 30.26 17.07 -23.07
N ARG A 752 29.04 16.64 -23.40
CA ARG A 752 27.82 17.48 -23.46
C ARG A 752 26.58 16.63 -23.30
N GLU A 753 25.62 17.16 -22.57
CA GLU A 753 24.24 16.67 -22.52
C GLU A 753 23.44 17.27 -23.69
N GLU A 754 22.49 16.50 -24.22
CA GLU A 754 21.44 16.97 -25.12
C GLU A 754 20.11 16.45 -24.57
N CYS A 755 19.13 17.34 -24.38
CA CYS A 755 17.77 17.01 -23.98
C CYS A 755 16.87 17.00 -25.22
N ASP A 756 16.12 15.93 -25.48
CA ASP A 756 15.08 15.91 -26.53
C ASP A 756 14.00 14.85 -26.23
N ASN A 757 12.73 15.23 -26.43
CA ASN A 757 11.57 14.33 -26.28
C ASN A 757 11.48 13.36 -27.49
N GLY A 758 11.38 12.04 -27.24
CA GLY A 758 11.56 11.00 -28.27
C GLY A 758 10.45 9.92 -28.43
N GLY A 759 10.03 9.29 -27.33
CA GLY A 759 8.82 8.44 -27.24
C GLY A 759 8.87 6.98 -27.75
N TRP A 760 7.85 6.22 -27.29
CA TRP A 760 7.36 4.90 -27.73
C TRP A 760 8.09 3.61 -27.28
N CYS A 761 7.49 2.95 -26.27
CA CYS A 761 7.24 1.50 -26.09
C CYS A 761 8.47 0.54 -26.02
N SER A 762 8.45 -0.54 -25.25
CA SER A 762 7.40 -1.16 -24.41
C SER A 762 8.03 -1.88 -23.20
N GLU A 763 7.21 -2.39 -22.29
CA GLU A 763 7.55 -3.55 -21.45
C GLU A 763 7.76 -4.83 -22.32
N THR A 764 7.95 -6.00 -21.71
CA THR A 764 7.19 -7.28 -21.89
C THR A 764 8.10 -8.54 -21.56
N PHE A 765 7.78 -9.70 -20.93
CA PHE A 765 6.56 -10.54 -20.71
C PHE A 765 6.58 -11.68 -19.58
N GLU A 766 6.06 -11.40 -18.35
CA GLU A 766 5.39 -12.20 -17.26
C GLU A 766 6.06 -13.37 -16.44
N THR A 767 5.28 -14.13 -15.62
CA THR A 767 5.74 -15.08 -14.57
C THR A 767 5.61 -16.58 -14.93
N THR A 768 6.41 -17.49 -14.34
CA THR A 768 6.06 -18.94 -14.38
C THR A 768 6.24 -19.69 -13.05
N GLY A 769 5.20 -19.64 -12.21
CA GLY A 769 4.70 -20.84 -11.55
C GLY A 769 5.50 -21.46 -10.39
N GLU A 770 6.50 -20.79 -9.84
CA GLU A 770 6.96 -21.01 -8.46
C GLU A 770 6.91 -19.68 -7.69
N THR A 771 6.61 -19.73 -6.39
CA THR A 771 6.40 -18.53 -5.57
C THR A 771 7.70 -17.75 -5.39
N CYS A 772 7.77 -16.53 -5.94
CA CYS A 772 8.81 -15.57 -5.63
C CYS A 772 8.70 -15.10 -4.17
N SER A 773 9.28 -15.86 -3.25
CA SER A 773 9.63 -15.35 -1.93
C SER A 773 10.65 -14.22 -2.09
N LEU A 774 10.34 -13.01 -1.60
CA LEU A 774 11.31 -11.93 -1.44
C LEU A 774 12.30 -12.29 -0.33
N ASN A 775 13.22 -13.22 -0.63
CA ASN A 775 14.32 -13.57 0.24
C ASN A 775 15.41 -14.36 -0.51
N SER A 776 16.46 -13.67 -0.99
CA SER A 776 17.85 -13.99 -0.61
C SER A 776 18.89 -13.18 -1.40
N VAL A 777 19.63 -12.32 -0.69
CA VAL A 777 21.10 -12.44 -0.69
C VAL A 777 21.55 -12.82 0.73
N CYS A 778 20.88 -13.83 1.30
CA CYS A 778 21.48 -14.64 2.35
C CYS A 778 22.53 -15.55 1.68
N SER A 779 23.78 -15.46 2.12
CA SER A 779 24.82 -16.37 1.64
C SER A 779 24.57 -17.78 2.16
N PHE A 780 24.65 -18.78 1.27
CA PHE A 780 24.41 -20.18 1.63
C PHE A 780 25.50 -20.71 2.57
N ILE A 781 25.10 -21.09 3.79
CA ILE A 781 25.85 -22.03 4.63
C ILE A 781 25.01 -23.30 4.77
N ASP A 782 25.50 -24.40 4.18
CA ASP A 782 24.90 -25.74 4.29
C ASP A 782 25.22 -26.34 5.67
N ASP A 783 24.19 -26.51 6.51
CA ASP A 783 24.31 -27.11 7.85
C ASP A 783 24.41 -28.66 7.81
N GLY A 784 24.13 -29.26 6.66
CA GLY A 784 24.31 -30.69 6.38
C GLY A 784 23.30 -31.65 7.01
N PHE A 785 22.21 -31.19 7.65
CA PHE A 785 21.31 -32.07 8.43
C PHE A 785 19.81 -31.98 8.14
N GLY A 786 19.45 -31.64 6.89
CA GLY A 786 18.06 -31.45 6.43
C GLY A 786 17.02 -32.48 6.92
N ASN A 787 16.07 -31.99 7.72
CA ASN A 787 14.76 -32.60 8.01
C ASN A 787 13.72 -31.48 8.21
N ASN A 788 12.64 -31.47 7.43
CA ASN A 788 11.62 -30.42 7.54
C ASN A 788 10.78 -30.56 8.81
N LEU A 789 10.73 -29.49 9.60
CA LEU A 789 9.77 -29.27 10.68
C LEU A 789 9.42 -27.78 10.73
N ASN A 790 8.21 -27.40 10.31
CA ASN A 790 7.75 -26.01 10.43
C ASN A 790 7.54 -25.67 11.92
N ALA A 791 8.39 -24.79 12.43
CA ALA A 791 8.22 -24.15 13.72
C ALA A 791 8.63 -22.67 13.59
N CYS A 792 7.65 -21.79 13.45
CA CYS A 792 7.89 -20.37 13.64
C CYS A 792 8.31 -20.15 15.10
N ASN A 793 9.49 -19.60 15.33
CA ASN A 793 9.97 -19.24 16.65
C ASN A 793 10.79 -17.94 16.56
N TYR A 794 10.77 -17.16 17.63
CA TYR A 794 11.18 -15.75 17.66
C TYR A 794 12.63 -15.47 17.20
N ASN A 795 12.76 -14.32 16.52
CA ASN A 795 13.91 -13.44 16.34
C ASN A 795 15.18 -14.02 15.68
N GLY A 796 15.55 -13.50 14.50
CA GLY A 796 16.84 -13.82 13.85
C GLY A 796 17.33 -12.81 12.80
N ASP A 797 16.62 -11.71 12.60
CA ASP A 797 16.71 -10.81 11.45
C ASP A 797 16.78 -9.34 11.88
N GLY A 798 17.93 -8.71 11.64
CA GLY A 798 18.32 -7.38 12.16
C GLY A 798 17.62 -6.17 11.54
N CYS A 799 16.35 -6.29 11.15
CA CYS A 799 15.52 -5.20 10.62
C CYS A 799 14.13 -5.14 11.31
N SER A 800 14.04 -5.53 12.59
CA SER A 800 12.76 -5.64 13.32
C SER A 800 12.75 -4.93 14.69
N PHE A 801 13.28 -3.71 14.75
CA PHE A 801 13.07 -2.79 15.91
C PHE A 801 13.10 -1.29 15.54
N LEU A 802 13.75 -0.92 14.43
CA LEU A 802 13.89 0.47 13.95
C LEU A 802 12.60 1.16 13.44
N CYS A 803 11.42 0.65 13.81
CA CYS A 803 10.11 1.30 13.62
C CYS A 803 9.29 1.40 14.93
N LEU A 804 9.93 1.29 16.11
CA LEU A 804 9.35 1.70 17.40
C LEU A 804 10.38 2.47 18.25
N LYS A 805 10.90 3.56 17.69
CA LYS A 805 11.31 4.68 18.52
C LYS A 805 10.04 5.47 18.83
N GLU A 806 9.53 5.35 20.06
CA GLU A 806 8.37 6.14 20.49
C GLU A 806 8.66 7.63 20.24
N GLU A 807 7.81 8.30 19.46
CA GLU A 807 7.82 9.75 19.46
C GLU A 807 7.35 10.24 20.84
N SER A 808 8.06 11.23 21.38
CA SER A 808 7.78 11.77 22.71
C SER A 808 7.46 13.26 22.64
N PHE A 809 6.38 13.65 23.32
CA PHE A 809 5.91 15.03 23.37
C PHE A 809 6.74 15.78 24.40
N LYS A 810 7.82 16.41 23.91
CA LYS A 810 8.78 17.11 24.76
C LYS A 810 8.28 18.50 25.09
N SER A 811 8.22 18.81 26.37
CA SER A 811 7.73 20.10 26.85
C SER A 811 8.40 20.56 28.13
N MET A 812 8.29 21.86 28.42
CA MET A 812 8.62 22.40 29.73
C MET A 812 7.70 23.55 30.14
N VAL A 813 7.48 23.67 31.45
CA VAL A 813 6.69 24.71 32.09
C VAL A 813 7.60 25.64 32.88
N VAL A 814 7.91 26.81 32.32
CA VAL A 814 8.89 27.77 32.88
C VAL A 814 8.19 28.86 33.70
N MET A 815 8.36 28.83 35.02
CA MET A 815 7.73 29.77 35.96
C MET A 815 8.77 30.70 36.59
N SER A 816 8.49 32.01 36.62
CA SER A 816 9.27 33.03 37.34
C SER A 816 8.37 34.02 38.08
N ASP A 817 8.89 34.65 39.16
CA ASP A 817 8.23 35.75 39.87
C ASP A 817 8.89 37.14 39.67
N GLY A 818 9.97 37.20 38.88
CA GLY A 818 10.83 38.38 38.72
C GLY A 818 11.22 38.72 37.28
N GLU A 819 12.23 39.59 37.15
CA GLU A 819 12.88 39.90 35.87
C GLU A 819 14.15 39.05 35.74
N ALA A 820 14.41 38.41 34.59
CA ALA A 820 15.70 37.74 34.34
C ALA A 820 16.86 38.74 34.50
N ASN A 821 17.85 38.38 35.33
CA ASN A 821 18.88 39.30 35.82
C ASN A 821 20.29 38.68 35.97
N SER A 822 20.46 37.42 35.56
CA SER A 822 21.76 36.78 35.31
C SER A 822 21.84 36.34 33.85
N GLU A 823 22.93 36.69 33.17
CA GLU A 823 23.20 36.34 31.77
C GLU A 823 23.69 34.89 31.65
N CYS A 824 23.43 34.24 30.50
CA CYS A 824 23.91 32.88 30.20
C CYS A 824 25.09 32.88 29.24
N THR A 825 26.02 31.94 29.44
CA THR A 825 27.25 31.81 28.64
C THR A 825 27.03 31.17 27.28
N GLU A 826 25.91 30.50 27.10
CA GLU A 826 25.55 29.72 25.92
C GLU A 826 24.97 30.66 24.85
N GLN A 827 23.87 31.36 25.18
CA GLN A 827 23.25 32.34 24.29
C GLN A 827 24.07 33.65 24.17
N ASN A 828 24.77 34.05 25.23
CA ASN A 828 25.82 35.09 25.22
C ASN A 828 25.41 36.43 24.58
N THR A 829 24.14 36.84 24.71
CA THR A 829 23.62 38.05 24.05
C THR A 829 24.06 39.35 24.74
N GLY A 830 24.58 39.23 25.97
CA GLY A 830 24.85 40.34 26.87
C GLY A 830 23.57 40.93 27.48
N ASN A 831 22.49 40.15 27.54
CA ASN A 831 21.24 40.54 28.19
C ASN A 831 20.43 39.32 28.67
N ALA A 832 20.34 39.13 29.99
CA ALA A 832 19.62 38.04 30.64
C ALA A 832 18.17 37.79 30.15
N LYS A 833 17.47 38.81 29.62
CA LYS A 833 16.11 38.66 29.07
C LYS A 833 16.12 38.16 27.62
N THR A 834 17.11 38.61 26.83
CA THR A 834 17.31 38.11 25.47
C THR A 834 17.91 36.71 25.49
N ASP A 835 18.82 36.40 26.43
CA ASP A 835 19.31 35.04 26.67
C ASP A 835 18.16 34.07 26.98
N ALA A 836 17.20 34.48 27.83
CA ALA A 836 16.03 33.66 28.17
C ALA A 836 15.06 33.43 26.99
N ILE A 837 14.84 34.45 26.14
CA ILE A 837 14.04 34.30 24.92
C ILE A 837 14.76 33.38 23.92
N GLN A 838 16.05 33.62 23.67
CA GLN A 838 16.83 32.81 22.74
C GLN A 838 16.92 31.35 23.19
N ALA A 839 17.11 31.07 24.49
CA ALA A 839 17.08 29.70 25.01
C ALA A 839 15.74 28.99 24.77
N ALA A 840 14.61 29.72 24.84
CA ALA A 840 13.28 29.18 24.54
C ALA A 840 13.08 28.93 23.03
N CYS A 841 13.57 29.84 22.17
CA CYS A 841 13.63 29.60 20.72
C CYS A 841 14.47 28.34 20.42
N GLU A 842 15.68 28.25 20.98
CA GLU A 842 16.62 27.16 20.74
C GLU A 842 16.07 25.79 21.20
N ALA A 843 15.29 25.76 22.30
CA ALA A 843 14.62 24.57 22.80
C ALA A 843 13.60 24.00 21.80
N TRP A 844 12.85 24.88 21.13
CA TRP A 844 11.88 24.48 20.11
C TRP A 844 12.54 24.25 18.75
N GLU A 845 13.22 25.27 18.20
CA GLU A 845 13.78 25.28 16.84
C GLU A 845 14.83 24.19 16.58
N ASN A 846 15.59 23.76 17.60
CA ASN A 846 16.63 22.74 17.44
C ASN A 846 16.32 21.38 18.11
N TYR A 847 15.36 21.32 19.05
CA TYR A 847 15.13 20.11 19.87
C TYR A 847 13.65 19.71 20.02
N GLY A 848 12.71 20.46 19.45
CA GLY A 848 11.27 20.14 19.47
C GLY A 848 10.59 20.29 20.85
N ILE A 849 11.21 20.98 21.81
CA ILE A 849 10.69 21.10 23.18
C ILE A 849 9.76 22.31 23.27
N LYS A 850 8.45 22.10 23.45
CA LYS A 850 7.46 23.19 23.61
C LYS A 850 7.60 23.91 24.96
N VAL A 851 7.52 25.24 24.96
CA VAL A 851 7.89 26.11 26.10
C VAL A 851 6.70 26.90 26.63
N TYR A 852 5.93 26.29 27.53
CA TYR A 852 4.87 26.95 28.28
C TYR A 852 5.49 27.87 29.33
N THR A 853 4.94 29.07 29.56
CA THR A 853 5.50 30.02 30.54
C THR A 853 4.47 30.58 31.51
N VAL A 854 4.88 30.74 32.78
CA VAL A 854 4.00 31.15 33.87
C VAL A 854 4.56 32.37 34.59
N ALA A 855 3.93 33.53 34.38
CA ALA A 855 4.22 34.75 35.12
C ALA A 855 3.53 34.75 36.50
N PHE A 856 4.30 34.50 37.54
CA PHE A 856 3.82 34.52 38.92
C PHE A 856 4.01 35.90 39.56
N GLY A 857 3.01 36.40 40.29
CA GLY A 857 3.16 37.56 41.18
C GLY A 857 3.59 38.89 40.53
N SER A 858 4.89 39.12 40.36
CA SER A 858 5.51 40.36 39.86
C SER A 858 6.45 40.17 38.65
N ALA A 859 6.37 39.02 37.97
CA ALA A 859 7.26 38.63 36.90
C ALA A 859 7.30 39.58 35.69
N ASP A 860 8.36 39.50 34.89
CA ASP A 860 8.44 40.13 33.58
C ASP A 860 7.57 39.39 32.55
N THR A 861 6.28 39.73 32.53
CA THR A 861 5.32 39.16 31.59
C THR A 861 5.74 39.37 30.13
N ALA A 862 6.44 40.46 29.79
CA ALA A 862 6.83 40.73 28.41
C ALA A 862 7.96 39.80 27.92
N THR A 863 8.88 39.44 28.82
CA THR A 863 9.91 38.41 28.52
C THR A 863 9.28 37.03 28.44
N LEU A 864 8.41 36.67 29.38
CA LEU A 864 7.77 35.34 29.42
C LEU A 864 6.79 35.10 28.26
N THR A 865 6.02 36.11 27.83
CA THR A 865 5.22 36.02 26.61
C THR A 865 6.10 35.81 25.37
N ALA A 866 7.19 36.57 25.22
CA ALA A 866 8.10 36.42 24.09
C ALA A 866 8.87 35.08 24.08
N MET A 867 9.07 34.44 25.25
CA MET A 867 9.60 33.07 25.34
C MET A 867 8.58 32.05 24.82
N ALA A 868 7.32 32.14 25.25
CA ALA A 868 6.25 31.24 24.80
C ALA A 868 5.95 31.41 23.30
N GLU A 869 5.89 32.66 22.82
CA GLU A 869 5.73 32.99 21.39
C GLU A 869 6.88 32.48 20.49
N CYS A 870 8.06 32.17 21.05
CA CYS A 870 9.19 31.61 20.29
C CYS A 870 9.32 30.09 20.43
N GLY A 871 8.97 29.55 21.59
CA GLY A 871 9.07 28.13 21.92
C GLY A 871 7.80 27.32 21.65
N ASP A 872 6.96 27.76 20.71
CA ASP A 872 5.64 27.18 20.36
C ASP A 872 4.78 26.77 21.58
N GLY A 873 4.69 27.67 22.57
CA GLY A 873 3.99 27.41 23.83
C GLY A 873 3.02 28.52 24.21
N ALA A 874 2.22 28.27 25.25
CA ALA A 874 1.27 29.24 25.78
C ALA A 874 1.85 30.02 26.98
N PHE A 875 1.50 31.31 27.04
CA PHE A 875 1.81 32.21 28.16
C PHE A 875 0.62 32.33 29.11
N TYR A 876 0.86 32.09 30.39
CA TYR A 876 -0.14 32.19 31.46
C TYR A 876 0.36 33.13 32.58
N SER A 877 -0.55 33.59 33.44
CA SER A 877 -0.19 34.39 34.61
C SER A 877 -1.12 34.13 35.80
N ALA A 878 -0.52 33.88 36.96
CA ALA A 878 -1.22 33.51 38.18
C ALA A 878 -0.97 34.48 39.35
N ALA A 879 -2.01 34.68 40.16
CA ALA A 879 -1.86 35.22 41.51
C ALA A 879 -1.52 34.09 42.50
N LEU A 880 -1.07 34.48 43.70
CA LEU A 880 -0.62 33.55 44.76
C LEU A 880 -1.63 32.45 45.09
N ASP A 881 -2.93 32.78 45.10
CA ASP A 881 -4.00 31.85 45.48
C ASP A 881 -4.49 30.97 44.31
N ASP A 882 -4.09 31.26 43.07
CA ASP A 882 -4.63 30.63 41.84
C ASP A 882 -3.65 29.66 41.14
N LEU A 883 -2.35 29.72 41.46
CA LEU A 883 -1.28 28.97 40.78
C LEU A 883 -1.50 27.44 40.72
N LEU A 884 -2.12 26.87 41.76
CA LEU A 884 -2.42 25.43 41.84
C LEU A 884 -3.36 24.98 40.71
N ALA A 885 -4.42 25.75 40.45
CA ALA A 885 -5.39 25.43 39.41
C ALA A 885 -4.79 25.61 38.02
N LEU A 886 -3.95 26.63 37.84
CA LEU A 886 -3.24 26.86 36.58
C LEU A 886 -2.24 25.73 36.26
N TYR A 887 -1.51 25.21 37.24
CA TYR A 887 -0.59 24.09 37.01
C TYR A 887 -1.34 22.79 36.64
N GLN A 888 -2.57 22.61 37.14
CA GLN A 888 -3.45 21.52 36.71
C GLN A 888 -4.02 21.73 35.30
N GLU A 889 -4.36 22.97 34.93
CA GLU A 889 -4.80 23.37 33.58
C GLU A 889 -3.68 23.11 32.54
N ILE A 890 -2.45 23.58 32.81
CA ILE A 890 -1.28 23.36 31.94
C ILE A 890 -0.92 21.87 31.83
N ALA A 891 -1.05 21.09 32.90
CA ALA A 891 -0.85 19.63 32.83
C ALA A 891 -1.88 18.96 31.92
N GLN A 892 -3.14 19.42 31.93
CA GLN A 892 -4.20 18.91 31.06
C GLN A 892 -4.00 19.34 29.60
N ASP A 893 -3.57 20.57 29.35
CA ASP A 893 -3.18 21.04 28.00
C ASP A 893 -2.03 20.19 27.43
N ILE A 894 -1.01 19.87 28.23
CA ILE A 894 0.12 19.01 27.84
C ILE A 894 -0.31 17.56 27.58
N ILE A 895 -1.19 17.00 28.40
CA ILE A 895 -1.75 15.66 28.18
C ILE A 895 -2.59 15.63 26.90
N GLN A 896 -3.39 16.68 26.61
CA GLN A 896 -4.20 16.68 25.39
C GLN A 896 -3.37 16.92 24.12
N ALA A 897 -2.30 17.71 24.18
CA ALA A 897 -1.38 17.93 23.06
C ALA A 897 -0.53 16.70 22.66
N ALA A 898 -0.48 15.67 23.51
CA ALA A 898 0.27 14.44 23.29
C ALA A 898 -0.62 13.24 22.89
N TYR A 899 -1.94 13.42 22.72
CA TYR A 899 -2.92 12.33 22.58
C TYR A 899 -3.98 12.65 21.51
N VAL A 900 -3.68 12.37 20.23
CA VAL A 900 -4.62 12.53 19.10
C VAL A 900 -4.49 11.38 18.09
N GLU A 901 -5.33 10.35 18.22
CA GLU A 901 -5.54 9.25 17.25
C GLU A 901 -7.00 8.73 17.41
N GLN A 902 -7.57 8.03 16.42
CA GLN A 902 -8.99 7.59 16.46
C GLN A 902 -9.33 6.47 17.48
N THR A 903 -8.33 5.89 18.14
CA THR A 903 -8.42 4.67 18.97
C THR A 903 -8.86 4.93 20.42
N VAL A 904 -9.15 3.86 21.19
CA VAL A 904 -9.53 3.91 22.63
C VAL A 904 -9.07 2.67 23.39
N GLU A 905 -8.48 2.82 24.60
CA GLU A 905 -8.43 1.75 25.63
C GLU A 905 -9.42 2.00 26.80
N THR A 906 -9.81 0.93 27.51
CA THR A 906 -10.87 1.01 28.54
C THR A 906 -10.56 0.25 29.84
N ILE A 907 -10.75 0.91 30.99
CA ILE A 907 -10.58 0.32 32.33
C ILE A 907 -11.95 -0.08 32.92
N GLY A 908 -12.62 -1.05 32.31
CA GLY A 908 -13.83 -1.64 32.92
C GLY A 908 -14.74 -2.47 32.01
N ASN A 909 -15.72 -3.14 32.61
CA ASN A 909 -16.77 -3.83 31.87
C ASN A 909 -17.81 -2.82 31.34
N ILE A 910 -17.56 -2.26 30.16
CA ILE A 910 -18.57 -1.53 29.39
C ILE A 910 -19.58 -2.53 28.81
N TYR A 911 -20.86 -2.17 28.80
CA TYR A 911 -21.91 -2.93 28.09
C TYR A 911 -22.70 -1.96 27.20
N THR A 912 -22.22 -1.83 25.97
CA THR A 912 -22.87 -1.04 24.92
C THR A 912 -22.96 -1.88 23.64
N LYS A 913 -24.08 -1.76 22.92
CA LYS A 913 -24.32 -2.44 21.66
C LYS A 913 -25.11 -1.57 20.69
N LEU A 914 -24.55 -1.30 19.51
CA LEU A 914 -25.28 -0.84 18.34
C LEU A 914 -25.62 -2.04 17.44
N PHE A 915 -26.84 -2.10 16.91
CA PHE A 915 -27.25 -3.17 16.01
C PHE A 915 -27.09 -2.75 14.53
N PRO A 916 -26.64 -3.65 13.64
CA PRO A 916 -26.38 -3.34 12.23
C PRO A 916 -27.65 -3.12 11.38
N ASP A 917 -28.85 -3.19 11.97
CA ASP A 917 -30.09 -2.75 11.32
C ASP A 917 -30.43 -1.26 11.62
N SER A 918 -29.47 -0.53 12.18
CA SER A 918 -29.48 0.94 12.31
C SER A 918 -29.09 1.61 10.98
N TYR A 919 -29.74 2.73 10.63
CA TYR A 919 -29.48 3.42 9.36
C TYR A 919 -29.87 4.91 9.35
N ILE A 920 -29.28 5.64 8.41
CA ILE A 920 -29.78 6.92 7.87
C ILE A 920 -30.52 6.62 6.57
N GLU A 921 -31.76 7.07 6.43
CA GLU A 921 -32.60 6.89 5.23
C GLU A 921 -32.94 8.27 4.64
N PHE A 922 -32.64 8.47 3.36
CA PHE A 922 -32.77 9.77 2.70
C PHE A 922 -33.46 9.67 1.33
N VAL A 923 -34.36 10.62 1.09
CA VAL A 923 -35.13 10.78 -0.13
C VAL A 923 -34.63 12.02 -0.86
N TYR A 924 -34.28 11.87 -2.14
CA TYR A 924 -33.77 12.91 -3.02
C TYR A 924 -34.28 12.69 -4.45
N ASP A 925 -34.12 13.68 -5.32
CA ASP A 925 -34.46 13.54 -6.74
C ASP A 925 -33.50 12.56 -7.44
N GLN A 926 -33.99 11.35 -7.68
CA GLN A 926 -33.24 10.27 -8.35
C GLN A 926 -32.84 10.69 -9.78
N VAL A 927 -31.55 10.60 -10.10
CA VAL A 927 -31.03 10.80 -11.45
C VAL A 927 -31.57 9.69 -12.36
N SER A 928 -32.15 10.05 -13.51
CA SER A 928 -32.62 9.06 -14.48
C SER A 928 -31.44 8.35 -15.12
N ARG A 929 -31.18 7.09 -14.76
CA ARG A 929 -30.11 6.27 -15.36
C ARG A 929 -30.20 6.32 -16.90
N PRO A 930 -29.12 6.72 -17.60
CA PRO A 930 -28.96 6.57 -19.04
C PRO A 930 -29.18 5.14 -19.55
N PHE A 931 -29.36 4.98 -20.86
CA PHE A 931 -29.50 3.67 -21.48
C PHE A 931 -28.13 3.09 -21.84
N GLY A 932 -27.73 2.03 -21.15
CA GLY A 932 -26.50 1.29 -21.40
C GLY A 932 -26.24 0.25 -20.31
N MET A 933 -25.03 -0.31 -20.30
CA MET A 933 -24.53 -1.21 -19.26
C MET A 933 -23.82 -0.37 -18.20
N LEU A 934 -24.20 -0.50 -16.93
CA LEU A 934 -23.49 0.14 -15.82
C LEU A 934 -22.34 -0.78 -15.40
N LEU A 935 -21.12 -0.26 -15.50
CA LEU A 935 -19.87 -0.93 -15.19
C LEU A 935 -19.24 -0.26 -13.96
N THR A 936 -18.41 -0.99 -13.22
CA THR A 936 -17.68 -0.51 -12.04
C THR A 936 -16.26 -1.05 -12.09
N VAL A 937 -15.28 -0.18 -11.91
CA VAL A 937 -13.84 -0.47 -11.91
C VAL A 937 -13.23 0.08 -10.60
N GLU A 938 -12.14 -0.53 -10.15
CA GLU A 938 -11.42 -0.21 -8.91
C GLU A 938 -9.93 -0.04 -9.26
N GLU A 939 -9.45 1.20 -9.36
CA GLU A 939 -8.02 1.49 -9.58
C GLU A 939 -7.28 1.60 -8.25
N GLN A 940 -6.00 1.25 -8.24
CA GLN A 940 -5.07 1.51 -7.14
C GLN A 940 -4.53 2.95 -7.25
N PHE A 941 -4.10 3.55 -6.13
CA PHE A 941 -3.28 4.76 -6.16
C PHE A 941 -1.85 4.46 -6.66
N ASP A 942 -1.18 5.46 -7.20
CA ASP A 942 0.21 5.37 -7.68
C ASP A 942 1.22 5.44 -6.52
N ASP A 943 0.88 6.24 -5.51
CA ASP A 943 1.68 6.53 -4.33
C ASP A 943 0.79 6.76 -3.09
N ASP A 944 1.37 7.14 -1.96
CA ASP A 944 0.64 7.36 -0.71
C ASP A 944 -0.29 8.59 -0.70
N THR A 945 -0.21 9.46 -1.72
CA THR A 945 -1.02 10.68 -1.85
C THR A 945 -1.78 10.79 -3.17
N THR A 946 -1.31 10.21 -4.27
CA THR A 946 -1.87 10.45 -5.62
C THR A 946 -2.31 9.19 -6.36
N GLY A 947 -3.35 9.37 -7.19
CA GLY A 947 -3.90 8.31 -8.04
C GLY A 947 -4.72 8.91 -9.19
N GLY A 948 -4.80 8.17 -10.31
CA GLY A 948 -5.50 8.59 -11.52
C GLY A 948 -6.36 7.50 -12.16
N PHE A 949 -7.24 7.90 -13.08
CA PHE A 949 -7.94 6.95 -13.96
C PHE A 949 -8.29 7.55 -15.33
N PHE A 950 -8.27 6.73 -16.38
CA PHE A 950 -8.74 7.09 -17.72
C PHE A 950 -10.20 6.68 -17.89
N LEU A 951 -11.08 7.61 -18.27
CA LEU A 951 -12.49 7.25 -18.53
C LEU A 951 -12.61 6.57 -19.92
N PRO A 952 -13.09 5.32 -20.03
CA PRO A 952 -13.10 4.59 -21.29
C PRO A 952 -13.92 5.26 -22.40
N ALA A 953 -13.49 5.08 -23.65
CA ALA A 953 -14.13 5.70 -24.81
C ALA A 953 -15.62 5.33 -24.95
N GLU A 954 -16.43 6.29 -25.42
CA GLU A 954 -17.89 6.19 -25.58
C GLU A 954 -18.67 5.84 -24.30
N SER A 955 -18.20 6.29 -23.13
CA SER A 955 -18.90 6.15 -21.84
C SER A 955 -19.44 7.46 -21.24
N GLU A 956 -20.36 7.34 -20.29
CA GLU A 956 -20.92 8.43 -19.47
C GLU A 956 -20.68 8.10 -17.98
N ILE A 957 -19.92 8.93 -17.25
CA ILE A 957 -19.61 8.69 -15.83
C ILE A 957 -20.88 8.77 -14.96
N PHE A 958 -21.11 7.74 -14.13
CA PHE A 958 -22.25 7.63 -13.24
C PHE A 958 -21.89 8.05 -11.81
N GLU A 959 -20.77 7.56 -11.26
CA GLU A 959 -20.28 7.89 -9.92
C GLU A 959 -18.76 7.66 -9.84
N THR A 960 -18.03 8.49 -9.08
CA THR A 960 -16.62 8.28 -8.72
C THR A 960 -16.45 8.45 -7.21
N LYS A 961 -15.65 7.58 -6.59
CA LYS A 961 -15.25 7.62 -5.18
C LYS A 961 -13.74 7.41 -5.08
N LEU A 962 -13.09 8.15 -4.19
CA LEU A 962 -11.79 7.77 -3.64
C LEU A 962 -12.04 7.04 -2.31
N THR A 963 -11.28 6.00 -2.01
CA THR A 963 -11.23 5.40 -0.66
C THR A 963 -9.93 5.75 0.04
N SER A 964 -10.02 6.03 1.34
CA SER A 964 -8.92 6.45 2.21
C SER A 964 -8.65 5.39 3.27
N TYR A 965 -7.46 4.79 3.27
CA TYR A 965 -6.93 4.05 4.42
C TYR A 965 -6.15 5.04 5.29
N SER A 966 -6.91 5.84 6.03
CA SER A 966 -6.45 6.89 6.93
C SER A 966 -5.87 6.36 8.26
N GLY A 967 -6.08 5.07 8.56
CA GLY A 967 -5.54 4.40 9.72
C GLY A 967 -6.07 4.99 11.03
N SER A 968 -5.18 5.60 11.81
CA SER A 968 -5.54 6.29 13.04
C SER A 968 -5.65 7.82 12.90
N ARG A 969 -5.31 8.35 11.71
CA ARG A 969 -5.45 9.75 11.29
C ARG A 969 -6.82 9.95 10.61
N TRP A 970 -7.21 11.18 10.31
CA TRP A 970 -8.44 11.47 9.56
C TRP A 970 -8.13 11.74 8.09
N THR A 971 -9.06 11.41 7.19
CA THR A 971 -9.08 11.89 5.80
C THR A 971 -9.32 13.39 5.79
N ASP A 972 -8.29 14.20 5.50
CA ASP A 972 -8.39 15.65 5.54
C ASP A 972 -8.78 16.25 4.17
N GLU A 973 -7.84 16.40 3.24
CA GLU A 973 -8.06 17.12 1.98
C GLU A 973 -8.15 16.17 0.78
N VAL A 974 -9.06 16.45 -0.15
CA VAL A 974 -9.04 15.90 -1.51
C VAL A 974 -9.12 17.03 -2.53
N LYS A 975 -8.21 17.01 -3.50
CA LYS A 975 -8.10 18.01 -4.59
C LYS A 975 -7.77 17.36 -5.94
N THR A 976 -8.11 18.03 -7.04
CA THR A 976 -7.71 17.59 -8.38
C THR A 976 -6.23 17.88 -8.67
N ASP A 977 -5.58 16.98 -9.39
CA ASP A 977 -4.20 17.14 -9.88
C ASP A 977 -4.21 17.41 -11.41
N PRO A 978 -3.33 18.26 -11.98
CA PRO A 978 -2.54 19.32 -11.35
C PRO A 978 -3.32 20.65 -11.22
N SER A 979 -4.66 20.58 -11.28
CA SER A 979 -5.52 21.78 -11.35
C SER A 979 -5.83 22.42 -10.00
N GLY A 980 -5.57 21.72 -8.88
CA GLY A 980 -5.68 22.26 -7.52
C GLY A 980 -7.10 22.65 -7.10
N ILE A 981 -8.12 22.04 -7.69
CA ILE A 981 -9.51 22.30 -7.32
C ILE A 981 -9.81 21.49 -6.07
N LEU A 982 -10.06 22.18 -4.95
CA LEU A 982 -10.51 21.56 -3.70
C LEU A 982 -11.88 20.90 -3.88
N LEU A 983 -11.99 19.61 -3.52
CA LEU A 983 -13.20 18.78 -3.66
C LEU A 983 -13.79 18.41 -2.30
N TYR A 984 -12.93 18.11 -1.32
CA TYR A 984 -13.29 17.83 0.07
C TYR A 984 -12.20 18.38 1.01
N ARG A 985 -12.60 18.76 2.22
CA ARG A 985 -11.70 19.15 3.31
C ARG A 985 -12.39 18.92 4.64
N LEU A 986 -11.69 18.44 5.66
CA LEU A 986 -12.31 18.14 6.96
C LEU A 986 -12.56 19.42 7.79
N GLU A 987 -11.63 20.40 7.76
CA GLU A 987 -11.76 21.65 8.52
C GLU A 987 -13.03 22.48 8.20
N ASP A 988 -13.61 22.29 7.01
CA ASP A 988 -14.88 22.91 6.58
C ASP A 988 -16.07 22.53 7.49
N TYR A 989 -15.95 21.46 8.29
CA TYR A 989 -16.97 20.98 9.22
C TYR A 989 -16.65 21.24 10.70
N GLY A 990 -15.39 21.55 11.04
CA GLY A 990 -14.91 21.81 12.41
C GLY A 990 -13.40 21.61 12.55
N ILE A 991 -12.80 22.20 13.58
CA ILE A 991 -11.36 22.08 13.87
C ILE A 991 -11.02 20.92 14.81
N GLU A 992 -11.98 20.49 15.63
CA GLU A 992 -11.85 19.36 16.56
C GLU A 992 -12.15 18.04 15.83
N PHE A 993 -11.17 17.45 15.13
CA PHE A 993 -11.39 16.25 14.30
C PHE A 993 -11.98 15.06 15.10
N ILE A 994 -11.69 14.95 16.40
CA ILE A 994 -12.24 13.94 17.31
C ILE A 994 -13.78 14.01 17.49
N ASP A 995 -14.38 15.18 17.29
CA ASP A 995 -15.84 15.43 17.29
C ASP A 995 -16.47 15.20 15.90
N LEU A 996 -15.65 15.12 14.85
CA LEU A 996 -16.02 14.81 13.47
C LEU A 996 -15.87 13.31 13.19
N GLY A 997 -16.50 12.83 12.12
CA GLY A 997 -16.24 11.50 11.58
C GLY A 997 -15.11 11.50 10.55
N ASP A 998 -14.65 10.31 10.17
CA ASP A 998 -13.65 10.11 9.13
C ASP A 998 -14.26 9.38 7.92
N PRO A 999 -14.51 10.09 6.81
CA PRO A 999 -15.09 9.48 5.62
C PRO A 999 -14.12 8.60 4.85
N TYR A 1000 -14.13 7.30 5.14
CA TYR A 1000 -13.41 6.26 4.37
C TYR A 1000 -13.60 6.36 2.85
N HIS A 1001 -14.70 6.95 2.36
CA HIS A 1001 -14.85 7.26 0.94
C HIS A 1001 -15.27 8.71 0.67
N ILE A 1002 -14.55 9.38 -0.23
CA ILE A 1002 -14.88 10.71 -0.75
C ILE A 1002 -15.49 10.58 -2.15
N ASN A 1003 -16.78 10.90 -2.27
CA ASN A 1003 -17.47 10.97 -3.56
C ASN A 1003 -17.05 12.22 -4.35
N ILE A 1004 -16.59 12.02 -5.59
CA ILE A 1004 -16.22 13.13 -6.48
C ILE A 1004 -17.44 13.57 -7.31
N PRO A 1005 -17.79 14.87 -7.34
CA PRO A 1005 -18.87 15.36 -8.20
C PRO A 1005 -18.50 15.20 -9.68
N ASN A 1006 -19.38 14.56 -10.47
CA ASN A 1006 -19.14 14.21 -11.88
C ASN A 1006 -18.76 15.41 -12.77
N ASP A 1007 -19.14 16.64 -12.42
CA ASP A 1007 -18.76 17.88 -13.14
C ASP A 1007 -17.24 18.16 -13.10
N ASN A 1008 -16.48 17.52 -12.21
CA ASN A 1008 -15.02 17.60 -12.14
C ASN A 1008 -14.30 16.48 -12.93
N ILE A 1009 -15.02 15.48 -13.43
CA ILE A 1009 -14.47 14.40 -14.25
C ILE A 1009 -14.46 14.84 -15.71
N ILE A 1010 -13.32 14.74 -16.39
CA ILE A 1010 -13.17 15.10 -17.80
C ILE A 1010 -13.48 13.86 -18.67
N PRO A 1011 -14.56 13.86 -19.48
CA PRO A 1011 -14.98 12.69 -20.24
C PRO A 1011 -14.22 12.57 -21.57
N LEU A 1012 -12.91 12.37 -21.48
CA LEU A 1012 -12.01 12.15 -22.62
C LEU A 1012 -11.09 10.97 -22.31
N SER A 1013 -11.13 9.90 -23.11
CA SER A 1013 -10.29 8.70 -22.94
C SER A 1013 -8.81 8.91 -23.29
N SER A 1014 -8.38 10.16 -23.44
CA SER A 1014 -6.97 10.57 -23.57
C SER A 1014 -6.61 11.62 -22.52
N PHE A 1015 -7.37 11.68 -21.42
CA PHE A 1015 -7.15 12.53 -20.28
C PHE A 1015 -7.30 11.70 -19.01
N GLU A 1016 -6.33 11.84 -18.13
CA GLU A 1016 -6.23 11.12 -16.87
C GLU A 1016 -6.85 11.97 -15.76
N ASN A 1017 -7.83 11.42 -15.05
CA ASN A 1017 -8.51 12.11 -13.96
C ASN A 1017 -7.73 11.85 -12.66
N ARG A 1018 -6.70 12.66 -12.41
CA ARG A 1018 -5.82 12.56 -11.23
C ARG A 1018 -6.33 13.35 -10.03
N PHE A 1019 -6.05 12.82 -8.85
CA PHE A 1019 -6.39 13.41 -7.56
C PHE A 1019 -5.24 13.30 -6.57
N ILE A 1020 -5.24 14.20 -5.59
CA ILE A 1020 -4.40 14.13 -4.39
C ILE A 1020 -5.34 13.96 -3.18
N LEU A 1021 -5.01 13.03 -2.29
CA LEU A 1021 -5.67 12.80 -1.01
C LEU A 1021 -4.61 12.87 0.11
N THR A 1022 -4.90 13.58 1.20
CA THR A 1022 -4.04 13.68 2.39
C THR A 1022 -4.78 13.24 3.65
N THR A 1023 -4.01 12.87 4.68
CA THR A 1023 -4.54 12.65 6.03
C THR A 1023 -4.03 13.73 6.98
N ALA A 1024 -4.57 13.81 8.19
CA ALA A 1024 -4.02 14.66 9.27
C ALA A 1024 -4.55 14.23 10.64
N LEU A 1025 -3.85 14.65 11.71
CA LEU A 1025 -4.33 14.56 13.09
C LEU A 1025 -5.12 15.80 13.53
N ASN A 1026 -4.74 16.97 13.01
CA ASN A 1026 -5.40 18.25 13.29
C ASN A 1026 -5.30 19.21 12.07
N PRO A 1027 -6.05 20.33 12.02
CA PRO A 1027 -6.12 21.21 10.84
C PRO A 1027 -4.84 21.97 10.47
N ASP A 1028 -3.85 22.06 11.37
CA ASP A 1028 -2.59 22.75 11.11
C ASP A 1028 -1.49 21.80 10.58
N GLU A 1029 -1.77 20.48 10.54
CA GLU A 1029 -0.93 19.41 10.01
C GLU A 1029 -1.46 18.87 8.68
N SER A 1030 -0.60 18.25 7.87
CA SER A 1030 -1.02 17.54 6.65
C SER A 1030 -0.01 16.46 6.29
N ASP A 1031 -0.50 15.23 6.23
CA ASP A 1031 0.25 13.99 6.10
C ASP A 1031 -0.07 13.26 4.79
N VAL A 1032 0.81 12.34 4.42
CA VAL A 1032 0.52 11.33 3.39
C VAL A 1032 -0.63 10.41 3.82
N GLY A 1033 -1.26 9.74 2.85
CA GLY A 1033 -2.29 8.72 3.10
C GLY A 1033 -1.69 7.33 3.14
N SER A 1034 -2.08 6.50 2.19
CA SER A 1034 -1.64 5.11 2.04
C SER A 1034 -1.65 4.75 0.56
N ALA A 1035 -0.60 4.05 0.08
CA ALA A 1035 -0.57 3.54 -1.30
C ALA A 1035 -1.72 2.54 -1.58
N PHE A 1036 -2.37 2.03 -0.52
CA PHE A 1036 -3.55 1.17 -0.63
C PHE A 1036 -4.86 1.93 -0.89
N ASN A 1037 -4.86 3.27 -0.92
CA ASN A 1037 -5.98 4.11 -1.38
C ASN A 1037 -6.43 3.71 -2.80
N LYS A 1038 -7.73 3.84 -3.11
CA LYS A 1038 -8.30 3.39 -4.40
C LYS A 1038 -9.26 4.38 -5.03
N ILE A 1039 -9.42 4.31 -6.35
CA ILE A 1039 -10.47 5.03 -7.09
C ILE A 1039 -11.52 4.02 -7.55
N ILE A 1040 -12.68 4.01 -6.89
CA ILE A 1040 -13.83 3.20 -7.27
C ILE A 1040 -14.75 4.06 -8.13
N TYR A 1041 -14.76 3.84 -9.44
CA TYR A 1041 -15.62 4.58 -10.38
C TYR A 1041 -16.58 3.66 -11.12
N SER A 1042 -17.70 4.24 -11.56
CA SER A 1042 -18.75 3.54 -12.28
C SER A 1042 -19.27 4.40 -13.40
N PHE A 1043 -19.45 3.81 -14.58
CA PHE A 1043 -19.82 4.49 -15.81
C PHE A 1043 -20.75 3.65 -16.66
N ILE A 1044 -21.41 4.29 -17.62
CA ILE A 1044 -22.35 3.66 -18.52
C ILE A 1044 -21.74 3.59 -19.92
N LYS A 1045 -21.57 2.37 -20.45
CA LYS A 1045 -21.05 2.08 -21.79
C LYS A 1045 -22.01 1.14 -22.53
N ASN A 1046 -22.03 1.18 -23.87
CA ASN A 1046 -22.77 0.21 -24.68
C ASN A 1046 -21.81 -0.89 -25.18
N VAL A 1047 -21.76 -2.01 -24.45
CA VAL A 1047 -20.80 -3.11 -24.70
C VAL A 1047 -21.43 -4.18 -25.60
N VAL A 1048 -21.06 -4.21 -26.88
CA VAL A 1048 -21.56 -5.15 -27.89
C VAL A 1048 -20.51 -5.37 -28.99
N GLY A 1049 -20.12 -6.63 -29.25
CA GLY A 1049 -19.26 -7.01 -30.39
C GLY A 1049 -20.09 -7.51 -31.59
N PHE A 1050 -19.64 -7.28 -32.83
CA PHE A 1050 -20.41 -7.49 -34.05
C PHE A 1050 -19.57 -8.04 -35.19
N SER A 1051 -19.66 -9.33 -35.47
CA SER A 1051 -18.87 -9.90 -36.58
C SER A 1051 -19.26 -9.34 -37.94
N ASP A 1052 -18.26 -9.29 -38.83
CA ASP A 1052 -18.47 -9.18 -40.26
C ASP A 1052 -19.25 -10.40 -40.81
N ILE A 1053 -19.61 -10.34 -42.09
CA ILE A 1053 -20.34 -11.41 -42.77
C ILE A 1053 -19.36 -12.50 -43.22
N LEU A 1054 -19.13 -13.49 -42.35
CA LEU A 1054 -18.06 -14.47 -42.45
C LEU A 1054 -18.53 -15.87 -42.90
N ALA A 1055 -17.57 -16.73 -43.24
CA ALA A 1055 -17.82 -18.05 -43.83
C ALA A 1055 -17.91 -19.19 -42.81
N LEU A 1056 -17.42 -18.98 -41.59
CA LEU A 1056 -17.47 -19.94 -40.47
C LEU A 1056 -18.26 -19.36 -39.29
N ALA A 1057 -18.78 -20.24 -38.46
CA ALA A 1057 -19.47 -19.94 -37.20
C ALA A 1057 -19.45 -21.19 -36.30
N GLU A 1058 -18.25 -21.71 -36.04
CA GLU A 1058 -18.00 -22.90 -35.23
C GLU A 1058 -17.78 -22.54 -33.76
N GLY A 1059 -17.12 -21.41 -33.47
CA GLY A 1059 -16.76 -21.03 -32.09
C GLY A 1059 -15.56 -21.80 -31.53
N CYS A 1060 -15.37 -21.71 -30.21
CA CYS A 1060 -14.22 -22.27 -29.48
C CYS A 1060 -14.46 -22.29 -27.95
N ASN A 1061 -13.56 -22.93 -27.22
CA ASN A 1061 -13.43 -22.72 -25.78
C ASN A 1061 -12.54 -21.49 -25.57
N TRP A 1062 -13.05 -20.43 -24.96
CA TRP A 1062 -12.26 -19.24 -24.65
C TRP A 1062 -11.60 -19.36 -23.27
N ASN A 1063 -10.30 -19.06 -23.19
CA ASN A 1063 -9.64 -18.67 -21.96
C ASN A 1063 -9.68 -17.14 -21.86
N ILE A 1064 -10.27 -16.60 -20.80
CA ILE A 1064 -10.47 -15.15 -20.59
C ILE A 1064 -9.91 -14.80 -19.22
N GLU A 1065 -9.15 -13.72 -19.12
CA GLU A 1065 -8.49 -13.24 -17.90
C GLU A 1065 -9.00 -11.85 -17.52
N PHE A 1066 -9.05 -11.58 -16.22
CA PHE A 1066 -9.65 -10.38 -15.64
C PHE A 1066 -8.64 -9.63 -14.75
N ASN A 1067 -8.80 -8.30 -14.66
CA ASN A 1067 -7.86 -7.39 -13.98
C ASN A 1067 -7.61 -7.79 -12.50
N ASN A 1068 -8.57 -8.47 -11.85
CA ASN A 1068 -8.38 -9.08 -10.53
C ASN A 1068 -7.60 -10.43 -10.50
N GLY A 1069 -6.77 -10.72 -11.51
CA GLY A 1069 -5.93 -11.93 -11.61
C GLY A 1069 -6.69 -13.26 -11.74
N ASN A 1070 -8.01 -13.22 -11.98
CA ASN A 1070 -8.83 -14.42 -12.16
C ASN A 1070 -9.01 -14.71 -13.66
N SER A 1071 -8.99 -15.99 -14.04
CA SER A 1071 -9.30 -16.43 -15.40
C SER A 1071 -10.46 -17.45 -15.44
N ILE A 1072 -11.25 -17.43 -16.51
CA ILE A 1072 -12.35 -18.35 -16.77
C ILE A 1072 -12.17 -19.07 -18.11
N ILE A 1073 -12.62 -20.33 -18.17
CA ILE A 1073 -12.70 -21.10 -19.41
C ILE A 1073 -14.17 -21.31 -19.76
N VAL A 1074 -14.60 -20.76 -20.90
CA VAL A 1074 -16.02 -20.69 -21.32
C VAL A 1074 -16.23 -21.36 -22.67
N GLN A 1075 -17.27 -22.18 -22.82
CA GLN A 1075 -17.60 -22.82 -24.10
C GLN A 1075 -18.51 -21.91 -24.93
N ILE A 1076 -18.05 -21.40 -26.08
CA ILE A 1076 -18.78 -20.40 -26.86
C ILE A 1076 -18.83 -20.84 -28.34
N PRO A 1077 -19.99 -21.33 -28.83
CA PRO A 1077 -21.29 -21.44 -28.15
C PRO A 1077 -21.31 -22.51 -27.06
N ALA A 1078 -22.31 -22.45 -26.17
CA ALA A 1078 -22.45 -23.38 -25.04
C ALA A 1078 -22.78 -24.84 -25.43
N ASP A 1079 -22.96 -25.14 -26.72
CA ASP A 1079 -23.04 -26.48 -27.29
C ASP A 1079 -21.82 -26.88 -28.15
N TYR A 1080 -20.71 -26.13 -28.03
CA TYR A 1080 -19.43 -26.43 -28.70
C TYR A 1080 -18.82 -27.76 -28.23
N ASP A 1081 -18.75 -28.75 -29.13
CA ASP A 1081 -18.17 -30.08 -28.88
C ASP A 1081 -16.74 -30.26 -29.43
N GLY A 1082 -16.18 -29.20 -30.01
CA GLY A 1082 -14.85 -29.20 -30.60
C GLY A 1082 -13.69 -29.07 -29.61
N GLN A 1083 -12.48 -28.87 -30.13
CA GLN A 1083 -11.24 -28.81 -29.36
C GLN A 1083 -10.41 -27.54 -29.68
N ASN A 1084 -11.00 -26.57 -30.38
CA ASN A 1084 -10.36 -25.28 -30.60
C ASN A 1084 -10.35 -24.48 -29.28
N VAL A 1085 -9.28 -23.73 -29.07
CA VAL A 1085 -9.11 -22.84 -27.91
C VAL A 1085 -8.83 -21.44 -28.46
N CYS A 1086 -9.59 -20.46 -27.97
CA CYS A 1086 -9.32 -19.05 -28.18
C CYS A 1086 -8.80 -18.45 -26.87
N THR A 1087 -8.03 -17.37 -26.96
CA THR A 1087 -7.46 -16.68 -25.79
C THR A 1087 -7.75 -15.19 -25.85
N TYR A 1088 -8.06 -14.63 -24.68
CA TYR A 1088 -8.07 -13.20 -24.36
C TYR A 1088 -7.52 -13.05 -22.94
N ASN A 1089 -6.20 -13.21 -22.86
CA ASN A 1089 -5.42 -13.40 -21.65
C ASN A 1089 -3.97 -12.99 -21.97
N THR A 1090 -3.02 -13.10 -21.04
CA THR A 1090 -1.58 -12.79 -21.27
C THR A 1090 -0.69 -14.00 -21.65
N GLU A 1091 0.56 -13.78 -22.11
CA GLU A 1091 1.57 -14.86 -22.31
C GLU A 1091 3.05 -14.48 -22.05
N ILE A 1092 3.92 -15.51 -21.98
CA ILE A 1092 5.12 -15.51 -21.13
C ILE A 1092 6.34 -16.19 -21.79
N VAL A 1093 7.49 -15.54 -21.81
CA VAL A 1093 8.71 -16.06 -22.49
C VAL A 1093 10.06 -15.69 -21.84
N ASP A 1094 10.21 -14.53 -21.16
CA ASP A 1094 11.42 -14.15 -20.38
C ASP A 1094 11.13 -13.32 -19.09
N GLY A 1095 10.29 -12.25 -19.11
CA GLY A 1095 9.61 -11.75 -17.88
C GLY A 1095 9.45 -10.24 -17.59
N GLU A 1096 8.35 -9.61 -18.08
CA GLU A 1096 7.69 -8.33 -17.68
C GLU A 1096 6.12 -8.45 -17.80
N THR A 1097 5.39 -8.06 -18.89
CA THR A 1097 3.94 -8.44 -19.22
C THR A 1097 3.61 -8.55 -20.77
N PHE A 1098 2.72 -9.41 -21.34
CA PHE A 1098 2.30 -9.37 -22.81
C PHE A 1098 0.83 -9.81 -23.08
N PRO A 1099 0.10 -9.23 -24.06
CA PRO A 1099 -1.22 -9.71 -24.53
C PRO A 1099 -1.17 -10.96 -25.44
N ASN A 1100 -1.98 -11.99 -25.13
CA ASN A 1100 -2.18 -13.24 -25.88
C ASN A 1100 -3.60 -13.34 -26.47
N ILE A 1101 -3.93 -12.45 -27.41
CA ILE A 1101 -5.25 -12.43 -28.07
C ILE A 1101 -5.21 -13.31 -29.33
N ASN A 1102 -5.76 -14.52 -29.26
CA ASN A 1102 -5.75 -15.48 -30.37
C ASN A 1102 -7.14 -16.07 -30.64
N PHE A 1103 -7.68 -15.78 -31.83
CA PHE A 1103 -8.92 -16.35 -32.34
C PHE A 1103 -8.93 -16.30 -33.89
N ASN A 1104 -9.87 -17.01 -34.53
CA ASN A 1104 -10.01 -17.02 -35.98
C ASN A 1104 -10.88 -15.84 -36.49
N PRO A 1105 -10.31 -14.82 -37.17
CA PRO A 1105 -11.08 -13.69 -37.69
C PRO A 1105 -11.91 -14.04 -38.94
N LEU A 1106 -11.96 -15.31 -39.36
CA LEU A 1106 -12.85 -15.83 -40.40
C LEU A 1106 -14.06 -16.60 -39.83
N ASP A 1107 -14.19 -16.64 -38.50
CA ASP A 1107 -15.33 -17.20 -37.78
C ASP A 1107 -16.17 -16.09 -37.11
N ALA A 1108 -17.47 -16.05 -37.45
CA ALA A 1108 -18.39 -15.04 -36.95
C ALA A 1108 -18.53 -15.04 -35.41
N ILE A 1109 -18.55 -16.22 -34.79
CA ILE A 1109 -18.69 -16.33 -33.33
C ILE A 1109 -17.42 -15.80 -32.67
N GLN A 1110 -16.27 -16.21 -33.18
CA GLN A 1110 -14.98 -15.85 -32.59
C GLN A 1110 -14.67 -14.35 -32.76
N GLN A 1111 -14.95 -13.76 -33.93
CA GLN A 1111 -14.83 -12.30 -34.10
C GLN A 1111 -15.78 -11.53 -33.16
N ALA A 1112 -17.06 -11.91 -33.09
CA ALA A 1112 -18.02 -11.19 -32.25
C ALA A 1112 -17.65 -11.22 -30.76
N VAL A 1113 -17.09 -12.33 -30.27
CA VAL A 1113 -16.56 -12.42 -28.89
C VAL A 1113 -15.29 -11.60 -28.75
N GLY A 1114 -14.31 -11.73 -29.64
CA GLY A 1114 -13.06 -10.96 -29.57
C GLY A 1114 -13.29 -9.44 -29.56
N GLU A 1115 -14.22 -8.93 -30.36
CA GLU A 1115 -14.64 -7.52 -30.34
C GLU A 1115 -15.40 -7.11 -29.07
N LEU A 1116 -16.12 -8.03 -28.42
CA LEU A 1116 -16.76 -7.74 -27.13
C LEU A 1116 -15.71 -7.60 -26.03
N LEU A 1117 -14.74 -8.52 -25.98
CA LEU A 1117 -13.66 -8.51 -25.00
C LEU A 1117 -12.78 -7.28 -25.18
N ALA A 1118 -12.38 -6.96 -26.41
CA ALA A 1118 -11.70 -5.70 -26.79
C ALA A 1118 -12.58 -4.43 -26.68
N SER A 1119 -13.75 -4.52 -26.04
CA SER A 1119 -14.57 -3.36 -25.64
C SER A 1119 -14.79 -3.28 -24.11
N LEU A 1120 -14.25 -4.24 -23.36
CA LEU A 1120 -14.26 -4.42 -21.91
C LEU A 1120 -12.86 -4.44 -21.29
N ASP A 1121 -11.85 -4.78 -22.09
CA ASP A 1121 -10.47 -4.33 -22.02
C ASP A 1121 -10.46 -2.83 -22.44
N PHE A 1122 -9.95 -1.95 -21.57
CA PHE A 1122 -10.02 -0.49 -21.78
C PHE A 1122 -8.69 0.19 -22.14
N ASP A 1123 -7.54 -0.41 -21.83
CA ASP A 1123 -6.20 0.12 -22.11
C ASP A 1123 -5.47 -0.62 -23.25
N GLY A 1124 -5.81 -1.88 -23.50
CA GLY A 1124 -5.26 -2.74 -24.55
C GLY A 1124 -4.24 -3.79 -24.06
N ASP A 1125 -4.17 -4.10 -22.76
CA ASP A 1125 -3.18 -5.04 -22.21
C ASP A 1125 -3.51 -6.53 -22.46
N GLY A 1126 -4.73 -6.86 -22.90
CA GLY A 1126 -5.19 -8.23 -23.15
C GLY A 1126 -5.90 -8.90 -21.97
N ILE A 1127 -6.07 -8.17 -20.86
CA ILE A 1127 -6.86 -8.51 -19.68
C ILE A 1127 -8.21 -7.77 -19.77
N VAL A 1128 -9.24 -8.29 -19.11
CA VAL A 1128 -10.59 -7.71 -19.13
C VAL A 1128 -10.90 -7.03 -17.80
N ASP A 1129 -11.12 -5.71 -17.81
CA ASP A 1129 -11.40 -4.91 -16.60
C ASP A 1129 -12.71 -5.27 -15.91
N VAL A 1130 -13.67 -5.77 -16.69
CA VAL A 1130 -15.01 -6.11 -16.21
C VAL A 1130 -15.14 -7.61 -16.01
N GLN A 1131 -15.02 -8.06 -14.76
CA GLN A 1131 -15.28 -9.46 -14.41
C GLN A 1131 -16.73 -9.87 -14.71
N PHE A 1132 -16.91 -10.97 -15.45
CA PHE A 1132 -18.22 -11.57 -15.76
C PHE A 1132 -18.16 -13.11 -15.76
N THR A 1133 -19.30 -13.78 -15.90
CA THR A 1133 -19.41 -15.25 -15.94
C THR A 1133 -19.86 -15.78 -17.30
N GLU A 1134 -19.74 -17.10 -17.54
CA GLU A 1134 -20.35 -17.81 -18.68
C GLU A 1134 -21.84 -17.46 -18.88
N GLN A 1135 -22.56 -17.13 -17.81
CA GLN A 1135 -24.00 -16.88 -17.82
C GLN A 1135 -24.34 -15.45 -18.24
N ASP A 1136 -23.39 -14.51 -18.12
CA ASP A 1136 -23.52 -13.14 -18.61
C ASP A 1136 -23.40 -13.11 -20.14
N LEU A 1137 -22.44 -13.83 -20.72
CA LEU A 1137 -22.21 -13.78 -22.15
C LEU A 1137 -23.38 -14.36 -22.94
N GLN A 1138 -23.96 -13.55 -23.82
CA GLN A 1138 -25.00 -13.96 -24.76
C GLN A 1138 -24.51 -13.76 -26.20
N ILE A 1139 -24.55 -14.84 -26.98
CA ILE A 1139 -24.32 -14.81 -28.42
C ILE A 1139 -25.67 -14.94 -29.13
N ASP A 1140 -25.99 -13.98 -29.99
CA ASP A 1140 -27.22 -13.97 -30.78
C ASP A 1140 -26.93 -14.24 -32.25
N PHE A 1141 -27.47 -15.36 -32.73
CA PHE A 1141 -27.38 -15.86 -34.11
C PHE A 1141 -28.58 -15.46 -34.98
N SER A 1142 -29.54 -14.69 -34.45
CA SER A 1142 -30.79 -14.38 -35.13
C SER A 1142 -30.65 -13.33 -36.24
N ASP A 1143 -29.58 -12.53 -36.21
CA ASP A 1143 -29.28 -11.53 -37.24
C ASP A 1143 -28.58 -12.15 -38.46
N ILE A 1144 -29.43 -12.75 -39.30
CA ILE A 1144 -29.20 -13.07 -40.73
C ILE A 1144 -28.25 -14.22 -41.05
N THR A 1145 -28.51 -15.42 -40.52
CA THR A 1145 -28.07 -16.65 -41.18
C THR A 1145 -28.65 -16.74 -42.61
N GLY A 1146 -27.79 -16.89 -43.63
CA GLY A 1146 -28.23 -17.04 -45.02
C GLY A 1146 -27.95 -15.86 -45.96
N ILE A 1147 -27.03 -14.95 -45.62
CA ILE A 1147 -26.54 -13.93 -46.57
C ILE A 1147 -25.75 -14.62 -47.70
N PRO A 1148 -26.01 -14.37 -48.99
CA PRO A 1148 -25.16 -14.88 -50.06
C PRO A 1148 -23.75 -14.28 -49.95
N PHE A 1149 -22.72 -15.12 -49.89
CA PHE A 1149 -21.32 -14.68 -49.79
C PHE A 1149 -20.95 -13.62 -50.86
N ILE A 1150 -20.14 -12.64 -50.47
CA ILE A 1150 -20.04 -11.31 -51.10
C ILE A 1150 -19.57 -11.37 -52.57
N ILE A 1151 -18.83 -12.41 -52.96
CA ILE A 1151 -18.39 -12.61 -54.34
C ILE A 1151 -19.60 -12.87 -55.25
N SER A 1152 -19.80 -11.99 -56.24
CA SER A 1152 -20.80 -12.14 -57.28
C SER A 1152 -20.27 -11.74 -58.66
N THR A 1153 -20.65 -12.48 -59.69
CA THR A 1153 -20.36 -12.19 -61.10
C THR A 1153 -21.66 -11.94 -61.86
N GLU A 1154 -21.75 -10.86 -62.63
CA GLU A 1154 -22.84 -10.64 -63.59
C GLU A 1154 -22.48 -11.30 -64.94
N VAL A 1155 -23.21 -12.37 -65.28
CA VAL A 1155 -23.11 -12.99 -66.61
C VAL A 1155 -24.08 -12.30 -67.56
N GLN A 1156 -23.56 -11.73 -68.66
CA GLN A 1156 -24.36 -11.13 -69.71
C GLN A 1156 -24.19 -11.85 -71.05
N VAL A 1157 -25.29 -12.29 -71.67
CA VAL A 1157 -25.31 -12.74 -73.07
C VAL A 1157 -25.82 -11.59 -73.93
N ARG A 1158 -24.96 -11.01 -74.77
CA ARG A 1158 -25.32 -9.90 -75.67
C ARG A 1158 -25.43 -10.42 -77.11
N ILE A 1159 -26.40 -9.93 -77.87
CA ILE A 1159 -26.51 -10.15 -79.33
C ILE A 1159 -26.73 -8.82 -80.06
N TRP A 1160 -26.20 -8.69 -81.28
CA TRP A 1160 -26.27 -7.44 -82.04
C TRP A 1160 -26.41 -7.58 -83.55
N ASP A 1161 -26.79 -6.46 -84.17
CA ASP A 1161 -26.89 -6.22 -85.62
C ASP A 1161 -25.83 -5.20 -86.09
#